data_AF-Q75JW5-F1
#
_entry.id   AF-Q75JW5-F1
#
_cell.length_a   1.000
_cell.length_b   1.000
_cell.length_c   1.000
_cell.angle_alpha   90.00
_cell.angle_beta   90.00
_cell.angle_gamma   90.00
#
_symmetry.space_group_name_H-M   'P 1'
#
loop_
_entity.id
_entity.type
_entity.pdbx_description
1 polymer ?
#
loop_
_entity_poly.entity_id
_entity_poly.type
_entity_poly.pdbx_seq_one_letter_code
_entity_poly.pdbx_strand_id
1 'polypeptide(L)'
;MKQSISNYQLANMASPFPTKGPLYNLSGKYKDLSFNQVHENDEARIVILNEPSLPQWMGSIHPNGSLYEEPLDLSKAKEEHKLFRELLEKEGCTVFTVREILTGSYDQTKSEDIQHRVKLEDFAFNSMHYELDSQQNVQELSTEDKLLISDQYKKKCIECMSNEQLVEVILTRPTIRLRKSERDTELLSTEYSFKPLVNLIFQRDQQITTAAGIVLASLSSPIRAPEVQVMKLCFEILGLPIVGEIPEPGKLEGGDFYPVGRDLSLIGVGLRSNFYSVQYMMENDLFGTTRVAVVKDYFDQNQQRMHLDTVCNIIDERVMLILEDICGEDSPIRRLVDEYTRDDEGNYHLTRNDVEYSQYLKEEGFDLIYASNQNQKDYGCNGLNIGNGKFIVVDRATAKTIARSTKTNSQLLFVDFRTVTKMYGSVHCCSQVVSRFDRPRPGGSLQHSPSSDKLSPQIIRRNSRDSSSGSGSDQDEDGSDKFLMISPTDFVKDRIGMNASLIRQQRQLILQDYSKLHKLLVDAGVRVHLFCHEPYHRTDKAVFVADWFSTHDRDEIKSTEKNTLVLYPLSNQSRRRERRADILKFGFLPKYTRVLDFTPCEQGKLEYNETTIEQFIKDSSSLDESSSPSINGDDGYFIDFSEIVLDREHRLAYCSTKNDRQSKFIDLWASALGYKVIKINSKEAANKFIFIGSKFALFCPNALSSKEQSEEVIQALQTTSAKKVIEITEEQMNNSCAKIIQVKGNQKTHLLMSDKVMNSFTSNQLTELKSYVDQLLHADMSNLENMGAHNDGMISMLGRLV
;
A
#
# COMPACT_ATOMS: atom_id res chain seq x y z
N MET A 1 1.18 10.98 -36.52
CA MET A 1 0.87 10.49 -35.16
C MET A 1 2.15 10.55 -34.36
N LYS A 2 2.28 11.50 -33.42
CA LYS A 2 3.43 11.51 -32.49
C LYS A 2 3.20 10.34 -31.52
N GLN A 3 3.85 9.20 -31.78
CA GLN A 3 3.97 8.16 -30.76
C GLN A 3 4.81 8.77 -29.64
N SER A 4 4.15 9.15 -28.54
CA SER A 4 4.84 9.41 -27.29
C SER A 4 5.52 8.11 -26.89
N ILE A 5 6.84 8.07 -27.02
CA ILE A 5 7.71 7.03 -26.46
C ILE A 5 7.34 6.94 -24.97
N SER A 6 6.73 5.83 -24.57
CA SER A 6 6.35 5.64 -23.17
C SER A 6 7.61 5.44 -22.32
N ASN A 7 7.54 5.79 -21.04
CA ASN A 7 8.64 5.59 -20.07
C ASN A 7 9.18 4.14 -20.07
N TYR A 8 8.42 3.17 -20.57
CA TYR A 8 8.81 1.78 -20.71
C TYR A 8 9.96 1.57 -21.72
N GLN A 9 10.06 2.39 -22.76
CA GLN A 9 11.15 2.31 -23.75
C GLN A 9 12.45 2.95 -23.22
N LEU A 10 12.37 3.90 -22.29
CA LEU A 10 13.55 4.45 -21.62
C LEU A 10 14.18 3.45 -20.63
N ALA A 11 13.38 2.60 -20.00
CA ALA A 11 13.87 1.61 -19.04
C ALA A 11 14.53 0.38 -19.68
N ASN A 12 14.20 0.06 -20.94
CA ASN A 12 14.62 -1.18 -21.60
C ASN A 12 15.63 -1.00 -22.75
N MET A 13 16.26 0.18 -22.88
CA MET A 13 17.42 0.32 -23.77
C MET A 13 18.63 -0.37 -23.14
N ALA A 14 18.80 -1.66 -23.45
CA ALA A 14 20.02 -2.39 -23.15
C ALA A 14 21.20 -1.66 -23.80
N SER A 15 22.17 -1.23 -22.99
CA SER A 15 23.42 -0.65 -23.49
C SER A 15 24.09 -1.65 -24.45
N PRO A 16 24.60 -1.21 -25.62
CA PRO A 16 25.27 -2.09 -26.57
C PRO A 16 26.66 -2.58 -26.13
N PHE A 17 27.11 -2.29 -24.90
CA PHE A 17 28.38 -2.78 -24.36
C PHE A 17 28.18 -3.82 -23.25
N PRO A 18 28.98 -4.91 -23.23
CA PRO A 18 28.87 -5.95 -22.21
C PRO A 18 29.15 -5.39 -20.81
N THR A 19 28.29 -5.74 -19.86
CA THR A 19 28.40 -5.42 -18.42
C THR A 19 29.68 -6.02 -17.84
N LYS A 20 30.78 -5.26 -17.88
CA LYS A 20 31.95 -5.49 -17.02
C LYS A 20 31.74 -4.73 -15.71
N GLY A 21 32.30 -5.29 -14.63
CA GLY A 21 32.05 -4.94 -13.22
C GLY A 21 32.21 -3.46 -12.84
N PRO A 22 31.98 -3.13 -11.56
CA PRO A 22 31.81 -1.75 -11.11
C PRO A 22 33.02 -0.87 -11.44
N LEU A 23 32.74 0.37 -11.86
CA LEU A 23 33.78 1.32 -12.28
C LEU A 23 34.63 1.72 -11.08
N TYR A 24 34.01 2.04 -9.95
CA TYR A 24 34.68 2.28 -8.68
C TYR A 24 34.40 1.11 -7.74
N ASN A 25 35.44 0.59 -7.09
CA ASN A 25 35.27 -0.45 -6.08
C ASN A 25 35.49 0.13 -4.68
N LEU A 26 34.42 0.66 -4.07
CA LEU A 26 34.44 1.10 -2.66
C LEU A 26 34.96 0.00 -1.73
N SER A 27 34.64 -1.27 -1.98
CA SER A 27 35.13 -2.39 -1.15
C SER A 27 36.66 -2.55 -1.17
N GLY A 28 37.33 -2.03 -2.21
CA GLY A 28 38.80 -1.98 -2.25
C GLY A 28 39.40 -0.88 -1.35
N LYS A 29 38.72 0.27 -1.22
CA LYS A 29 39.15 1.40 -0.38
C LYS A 29 38.81 1.18 1.09
N TYR A 30 37.69 0.53 1.36
CA TYR A 30 37.22 0.21 2.69
C TYR A 30 37.12 -1.31 2.84
N LYS A 31 38.06 -1.90 3.58
CA LYS A 31 37.95 -3.31 3.97
C LYS A 31 36.65 -3.51 4.76
N ASP A 32 35.98 -4.64 4.51
CA ASP A 32 34.76 -5.07 5.20
C ASP A 32 33.55 -4.12 5.03
N LEU A 33 33.30 -3.63 3.81
CA LEU A 33 32.07 -2.91 3.49
C LEU A 33 30.89 -3.88 3.30
N SER A 34 29.84 -3.72 4.11
CA SER A 34 28.51 -4.23 3.82
C SER A 34 27.65 -3.10 3.25
N PHE A 35 26.92 -3.41 2.17
CA PHE A 35 25.94 -2.52 1.52
C PHE A 35 24.51 -2.96 1.84
N ASN A 36 24.35 -3.47 3.05
CA ASN A 36 23.08 -3.85 3.64
C ASN A 36 22.89 -3.06 4.93
N GLN A 37 21.66 -2.97 5.40
CA GLN A 37 21.34 -2.43 6.70
C GLN A 37 20.55 -3.45 7.50
N VAL A 38 21.04 -3.73 8.70
CA VAL A 38 20.44 -4.69 9.62
C VAL A 38 19.60 -3.98 10.67
N HIS A 39 20.07 -2.84 11.19
CA HIS A 39 19.31 -2.04 12.15
C HIS A 39 19.54 -0.53 11.92
N GLU A 40 18.49 0.27 12.07
CA GLU A 40 18.57 1.75 11.90
C GLU A 40 19.52 2.42 12.92
N ASN A 41 19.70 1.79 14.09
CA ASN A 41 20.62 2.21 15.15
C ASN A 41 22.08 1.73 14.96
N ASP A 42 22.37 0.89 13.97
CA ASP A 42 23.76 0.51 13.67
C ASP A 42 24.52 1.75 13.15
N GLU A 43 25.80 1.90 13.49
CA GLU A 43 26.57 3.12 13.19
C GLU A 43 26.64 3.39 11.68
N ALA A 44 26.23 4.58 11.27
CA ALA A 44 26.22 4.99 9.87
C ALA A 44 27.66 5.18 9.35
N ARG A 45 27.97 4.64 8.17
CA ARG A 45 29.30 4.67 7.57
C ARG A 45 29.34 5.46 6.27
N ILE A 46 28.44 5.18 5.34
CA ILE A 46 28.34 5.89 4.06
C ILE A 46 26.94 6.47 3.90
N VAL A 47 26.88 7.78 3.64
CA VAL A 47 25.64 8.53 3.42
C VAL A 47 25.69 9.21 2.06
N ILE A 48 24.61 9.10 1.30
CA ILE A 48 24.41 9.81 0.04
C ILE A 48 23.39 10.93 0.23
N LEU A 49 23.74 12.13 -0.22
CA LEU A 49 22.91 13.33 -0.20
C LEU A 49 22.74 13.90 -1.62
N ASN A 50 21.76 14.78 -1.80
CA ASN A 50 21.64 15.60 -3.02
C ASN A 50 21.42 17.05 -2.63
N GLU A 51 22.45 17.87 -2.80
CA GLU A 51 22.40 19.28 -2.39
C GLU A 51 21.39 20.09 -3.23
N PRO A 52 20.68 21.05 -2.63
CA PRO A 52 19.80 21.95 -3.38
C PRO A 52 20.58 22.68 -4.47
N SER A 53 20.12 22.59 -5.71
CA SER A 53 20.77 23.25 -6.84
C SER A 53 19.74 23.81 -7.83
N LEU A 54 20.11 23.98 -9.10
CA LEU A 54 19.24 24.56 -10.12
C LEU A 54 17.87 23.86 -10.22
N PRO A 55 17.76 22.51 -10.23
CA PRO A 55 16.46 21.82 -10.26
C PRO A 55 15.53 22.23 -9.10
N GLN A 56 16.03 22.31 -7.87
CA GLN A 56 15.22 22.70 -6.71
C GLN A 56 14.74 24.16 -6.79
N TRP A 57 15.58 25.05 -7.34
CA TRP A 57 15.15 26.41 -7.64
C TRP A 57 14.04 26.45 -8.69
N MET A 58 14.13 25.64 -9.74
CA MET A 58 13.08 25.57 -10.77
C MET A 58 11.75 25.09 -10.17
N GLY A 59 11.79 24.12 -9.26
CA GLY A 59 10.61 23.67 -8.52
C GLY A 59 10.00 24.76 -7.62
N SER A 60 10.83 25.62 -7.04
CA SER A 60 10.36 26.69 -6.14
C SER A 60 9.66 27.86 -6.85
N ILE A 61 9.80 27.97 -8.18
CA ILE A 61 9.05 28.95 -8.98
C ILE A 61 7.54 28.65 -8.94
N HIS A 62 7.15 27.37 -8.85
CA HIS A 62 5.76 26.96 -8.69
C HIS A 62 5.63 25.80 -7.68
N PRO A 63 5.76 26.07 -6.36
CA PRO A 63 5.92 25.07 -5.31
C PRO A 63 4.85 23.96 -5.35
N ASN A 64 3.57 24.35 -5.42
CA ASN A 64 2.45 23.40 -5.41
C ASN A 64 2.48 22.41 -6.60
N GLY A 65 2.95 22.87 -7.75
CA GLY A 65 3.06 22.06 -8.97
C GLY A 65 4.30 21.16 -9.00
N SER A 66 5.24 21.39 -8.09
CA SER A 66 6.51 20.67 -7.96
C SER A 66 6.59 19.81 -6.71
N LEU A 67 5.45 19.60 -6.02
CA LEU A 67 5.35 18.88 -4.75
C LEU A 67 6.12 19.54 -3.61
N TYR A 68 6.14 20.88 -3.54
CA TYR A 68 6.64 21.62 -2.38
C TYR A 68 5.47 22.20 -1.58
N GLU A 69 5.62 22.24 -0.26
CA GLU A 69 4.64 22.81 0.67
C GLU A 69 4.63 24.34 0.59
N GLU A 70 5.82 24.94 0.53
CA GLU A 70 6.01 26.38 0.57
C GLU A 70 7.11 26.87 -0.40
N PRO A 71 7.17 28.18 -0.71
CA PRO A 71 8.28 28.78 -1.45
C PRO A 71 9.63 28.61 -0.75
N LEU A 72 10.65 28.24 -1.53
CA LEU A 72 12.01 27.91 -1.08
C LEU A 72 13.01 29.06 -1.35
N ASP A 73 13.80 29.42 -0.34
CA ASP A 73 15.02 30.23 -0.50
C ASP A 73 16.22 29.30 -0.74
N LEU A 74 16.67 29.21 -2.00
CA LEU A 74 17.72 28.26 -2.38
C LEU A 74 19.04 28.50 -1.63
N SER A 75 19.41 29.76 -1.38
CA SER A 75 20.68 30.08 -0.74
C SER A 75 20.70 29.58 0.71
N LYS A 76 19.58 29.78 1.43
CA LYS A 76 19.43 29.24 2.78
C LYS A 76 19.36 27.72 2.79
N ALA A 77 18.64 27.11 1.85
CA ALA A 77 18.57 25.65 1.74
C ALA A 77 19.97 25.04 1.52
N LYS A 78 20.81 25.67 0.68
CA LYS A 78 22.21 25.26 0.47
C LYS A 78 23.04 25.37 1.74
N GLU A 79 22.89 26.45 2.50
CA GLU A 79 23.61 26.65 3.76
C GLU A 79 23.20 25.60 4.80
N GLU A 80 21.90 25.36 4.99
CA GLU A 80 21.37 24.32 5.88
C GLU A 80 21.87 22.94 5.49
N HIS A 81 21.84 22.60 4.20
CA HIS A 81 22.33 21.31 3.70
C HIS A 81 23.85 21.15 3.88
N LYS A 82 24.63 22.23 3.70
CA LYS A 82 26.07 22.23 3.97
C LYS A 82 26.35 21.93 5.45
N LEU A 83 25.65 22.59 6.36
CA LEU A 83 25.81 22.33 7.81
C LEU A 83 25.42 20.90 8.19
N PHE A 84 24.39 20.34 7.55
CA PHE A 84 24.01 18.94 7.75
C PHE A 84 25.10 17.97 7.28
N ARG A 85 25.70 18.21 6.10
CA ARG A 85 26.85 17.43 5.62
C ARG A 85 28.04 17.52 6.57
N GLU A 86 28.42 18.72 6.99
CA GLU A 86 29.53 18.94 7.93
C GLU A 86 29.29 18.21 9.27
N LEU A 87 28.05 18.17 9.74
CA LEU A 87 27.67 17.39 10.93
C LEU A 87 27.89 15.89 10.72
N LEU A 88 27.41 15.32 9.62
CA LEU A 88 27.60 13.89 9.32
C LEU A 88 29.08 13.52 9.23
N GLU A 89 29.88 14.31 8.51
CA GLU A 89 31.32 14.09 8.35
C GLU A 89 32.06 14.22 9.70
N LYS A 90 31.69 15.20 10.51
CA LYS A 90 32.23 15.37 11.87
C LYS A 90 31.94 14.15 12.76
N GLU A 91 30.77 13.55 12.63
CA GLU A 91 30.38 12.36 13.39
C GLU A 91 30.92 11.06 12.79
N GLY A 92 31.75 11.12 11.74
CA GLY A 92 32.52 9.98 11.20
C GLY A 92 31.95 9.36 9.92
N CYS A 93 30.83 9.88 9.39
CA CYS A 93 30.27 9.39 8.14
C CYS A 93 31.13 9.82 6.94
N THR A 94 31.31 8.92 5.97
CA THR A 94 31.71 9.33 4.61
C THR A 94 30.48 9.79 3.87
N VAL A 95 30.47 11.04 3.43
CA VAL A 95 29.33 11.63 2.71
C VAL A 95 29.68 11.81 1.23
N PHE A 96 28.81 11.32 0.35
CA PHE A 96 28.85 11.59 -1.08
C PHE A 96 27.62 12.37 -1.49
N THR A 97 27.77 13.30 -2.41
CA THR A 97 26.64 13.92 -3.10
C THR A 97 26.40 13.25 -4.45
N VAL A 98 25.15 13.23 -4.92
CA VAL A 98 24.82 12.76 -6.29
C VAL A 98 25.70 13.45 -7.34
N ARG A 99 25.92 14.76 -7.20
CA ARG A 99 26.79 15.52 -8.11
C ARG A 99 28.23 15.02 -8.06
N GLU A 100 28.81 14.82 -6.87
CA GLU A 100 30.17 14.30 -6.75
C GLU A 100 30.29 12.92 -7.41
N ILE A 101 29.31 12.05 -7.20
CA ILE A 101 29.27 10.70 -7.79
C ILE A 101 29.25 10.78 -9.32
N LEU A 102 28.32 11.56 -9.89
CA LEU A 102 28.16 11.67 -11.34
C LEU A 102 29.36 12.36 -12.00
N THR A 103 29.92 13.40 -11.37
CA THR A 103 31.09 14.11 -11.91
C THR A 103 32.39 13.32 -11.75
N GLY A 104 32.46 12.40 -10.78
CA GLY A 104 33.66 11.69 -10.38
C GLY A 104 34.59 12.53 -9.49
N SER A 105 34.16 13.68 -9.00
CA SER A 105 35.02 14.64 -8.26
C SER A 105 35.47 14.15 -6.88
N TYR A 106 34.87 13.09 -6.36
CA TYR A 106 35.29 12.46 -5.10
C TYR A 106 36.61 11.66 -5.21
N ASP A 107 37.07 11.37 -6.43
CA ASP A 107 38.32 10.63 -6.69
C ASP A 107 39.00 11.18 -7.96
N GLN A 108 40.22 11.71 -7.82
CA GLN A 108 40.97 12.29 -8.94
C GLN A 108 41.21 11.29 -10.08
N THR A 109 41.24 9.99 -9.80
CA THR A 109 41.40 8.96 -10.84
C THR A 109 40.13 8.77 -11.68
N LYS A 110 38.96 9.16 -11.16
CA LYS A 110 37.66 9.01 -11.83
C LYS A 110 37.36 10.13 -12.81
N SER A 111 37.85 11.35 -12.56
CA SER A 111 37.70 12.45 -13.51
C SER A 111 38.37 12.19 -14.87
N GLU A 112 39.33 11.26 -14.93
CA GLU A 112 40.05 10.86 -16.16
C GLU A 112 39.57 9.49 -16.73
N ASP A 113 38.59 8.85 -16.07
CA ASP A 113 38.09 7.52 -16.47
C ASP A 113 37.18 7.63 -17.70
N ILE A 114 37.67 7.14 -18.84
CA ILE A 114 36.95 7.14 -20.12
C ILE A 114 35.65 6.34 -20.03
N GLN A 115 35.60 5.23 -19.29
CA GLN A 115 34.38 4.43 -19.18
C GLN A 115 33.31 5.16 -18.37
N HIS A 116 33.72 5.81 -17.28
CA HIS A 116 32.83 6.69 -16.50
C HIS A 116 32.28 7.81 -17.37
N ARG A 117 33.17 8.46 -18.13
CA ARG A 117 32.81 9.54 -19.06
C ARG A 117 31.77 9.09 -20.09
N VAL A 118 31.99 7.94 -20.75
CA VAL A 118 31.05 7.41 -21.75
C VAL A 118 29.67 7.13 -21.13
N LYS A 119 29.61 6.51 -19.94
CA LYS A 119 28.32 6.31 -19.25
C LYS A 119 27.59 7.62 -18.98
N LEU A 120 28.33 8.65 -18.55
CA LEU A 120 27.76 9.96 -18.26
C LEU A 120 27.25 10.65 -19.53
N GLU A 121 27.99 10.58 -20.63
CA GLU A 121 27.57 11.08 -21.95
C GLU A 121 26.32 10.37 -22.44
N ASP A 122 26.27 9.03 -22.39
CA ASP A 122 25.12 8.24 -22.81
C ASP A 122 23.86 8.57 -21.99
N PHE A 123 24.01 8.73 -20.68
CA PHE A 123 22.89 9.10 -19.80
C PHE A 123 22.42 10.55 -20.06
N ALA A 124 23.34 11.49 -20.22
CA ALA A 124 23.02 12.88 -20.57
C ALA A 124 22.34 12.99 -21.94
N PHE A 125 22.83 12.24 -22.93
CA PHE A 125 22.25 12.16 -24.27
C PHE A 125 20.78 11.71 -24.25
N ASN A 126 20.43 10.76 -23.38
CA ASN A 126 19.06 10.28 -23.19
C ASN A 126 18.20 11.21 -22.32
N SER A 127 18.83 12.14 -21.60
CA SER A 127 18.14 13.11 -20.73
C SER A 127 17.77 14.41 -21.44
N MET A 128 18.31 14.68 -22.62
CA MET A 128 17.99 15.87 -23.43
C MET A 128 17.40 15.55 -24.80
N HIS A 129 16.55 16.47 -25.29
CA HIS A 129 15.86 16.30 -26.56
C HIS A 129 15.91 17.58 -27.41
N TYR A 130 16.03 17.40 -28.72
CA TYR A 130 15.74 18.42 -29.72
C TYR A 130 14.37 18.13 -30.34
N GLU A 131 13.51 19.13 -30.35
CA GLU A 131 12.19 19.06 -30.97
C GLU A 131 12.05 20.14 -32.04
N LEU A 132 11.25 19.87 -33.07
CA LEU A 132 10.84 20.91 -33.99
C LEU A 132 9.74 21.75 -33.37
N ASP A 133 9.84 23.07 -33.55
CA ASP A 133 8.78 24.01 -33.22
C ASP A 133 7.46 23.58 -33.89
N SER A 134 6.35 23.76 -33.17
CA SER A 134 5.01 23.40 -33.66
C SER A 134 4.63 24.04 -35.00
N GLN A 135 5.21 25.19 -35.33
CA GLN A 135 5.00 25.92 -36.59
C GLN A 135 6.00 25.54 -37.68
N GLN A 136 7.04 24.77 -37.37
CA GLN A 136 8.04 24.36 -38.35
C GLN A 136 7.61 23.08 -39.06
N ASN A 137 7.50 23.14 -40.39
CA ASN A 137 7.35 21.95 -41.19
C ASN A 137 8.72 21.29 -41.46
N VAL A 138 8.84 19.98 -41.20
CA VAL A 138 10.03 19.15 -41.50
C VAL A 138 10.42 19.20 -42.98
N GLN A 139 9.46 19.35 -43.90
CA GLN A 139 9.74 19.37 -45.34
C GLN A 139 10.43 20.65 -45.82
N GLU A 140 10.35 21.74 -45.05
CA GLU A 140 10.99 23.03 -45.37
C GLU A 140 12.47 23.07 -44.95
N LEU A 141 12.90 22.05 -44.21
CA LEU A 141 14.26 21.93 -43.70
C LEU A 141 15.18 21.33 -44.77
N SER A 142 16.31 22.01 -44.96
CA SER A 142 17.43 21.52 -45.75
C SER A 142 18.05 20.25 -45.11
N THR A 143 18.95 19.59 -45.84
CA THR A 143 19.73 18.48 -45.27
C THR A 143 20.60 18.94 -44.10
N GLU A 144 21.15 20.16 -44.18
CA GLU A 144 21.98 20.76 -43.13
C GLU A 144 21.13 21.08 -41.88
N ASP A 145 19.95 21.66 -42.08
CA ASP A 145 19.00 21.95 -40.99
C ASP A 145 18.62 20.66 -40.24
N LYS A 146 18.36 19.58 -40.99
CA LYS A 146 18.02 18.27 -40.41
C LYS A 146 19.18 17.67 -39.62
N LEU A 147 20.43 17.87 -40.06
CA LEU A 147 21.60 17.43 -39.32
C LEU A 147 21.69 18.11 -37.95
N LEU A 148 21.43 19.41 -37.86
CA LEU A 148 21.50 20.18 -36.61
C LEU A 148 20.41 19.83 -35.58
N ILE A 149 19.39 19.05 -35.97
CA ILE A 149 18.33 18.53 -35.08
C ILE A 149 18.54 17.03 -34.80
N SER A 150 19.45 16.39 -35.54
CA SER A 150 19.69 14.96 -35.44
C SER A 150 20.40 14.56 -34.14
N ASP A 151 20.22 13.30 -33.76
CA ASP A 151 20.98 12.67 -32.68
C ASP A 151 22.50 12.67 -32.95
N GLN A 152 22.94 12.68 -34.21
CA GLN A 152 24.36 12.79 -34.56
C GLN A 152 24.95 14.14 -34.11
N TYR A 153 24.23 15.23 -34.35
CA TYR A 153 24.66 16.56 -33.89
C TYR A 153 24.55 16.67 -32.36
N LYS A 154 23.46 16.17 -31.77
CA LYS A 154 23.28 16.11 -30.31
C LYS A 154 24.45 15.40 -29.62
N LYS A 155 24.88 14.25 -30.15
CA LYS A 155 26.04 13.50 -29.65
C LYS A 155 27.32 14.33 -29.70
N LYS A 156 27.60 15.00 -30.82
CA LYS A 156 28.76 15.89 -30.96
C LYS A 156 28.74 17.03 -29.93
N CYS A 157 27.57 17.61 -29.65
CA CYS A 157 27.43 18.62 -28.59
C CYS A 157 27.75 18.05 -27.21
N ILE A 158 27.18 16.90 -26.87
CA ILE A 158 27.40 16.19 -25.59
C ILE A 158 28.88 15.83 -25.38
N GLU A 159 29.56 15.31 -26.40
CA GLU A 159 30.99 14.94 -26.34
C GLU A 159 31.90 16.14 -26.00
N CYS A 160 31.48 17.36 -26.35
CA CYS A 160 32.23 18.60 -26.06
C CYS A 160 31.94 19.18 -24.66
N MET A 161 30.92 18.70 -23.95
CA MET A 161 30.55 19.21 -22.64
C MET A 161 31.51 18.74 -21.55
N SER A 162 31.76 19.55 -20.52
CA SER A 162 32.41 19.09 -19.28
C SER A 162 31.49 18.14 -18.49
N ASN A 163 32.05 17.35 -17.56
CA ASN A 163 31.23 16.50 -16.69
C ASN A 163 30.18 17.31 -15.91
N GLU A 164 30.51 18.52 -15.48
CA GLU A 164 29.55 19.42 -14.82
C GLU A 164 28.38 19.78 -15.73
N GLN A 165 28.65 20.11 -16.99
CA GLN A 165 27.59 20.39 -17.97
C GLN A 165 26.74 19.15 -18.26
N LEU A 166 27.34 17.96 -18.34
CA LEU A 166 26.61 16.71 -18.50
C LEU A 166 25.68 16.47 -17.30
N VAL A 167 26.16 16.71 -16.08
CA VAL A 167 25.33 16.60 -14.87
C VAL A 167 24.18 17.61 -14.89
N GLU A 168 24.39 18.85 -15.33
CA GLU A 168 23.28 19.81 -15.50
C GLU A 168 22.24 19.30 -16.51
N VAL A 169 22.67 18.70 -17.61
CA VAL A 169 21.75 18.08 -18.59
C VAL A 169 20.92 16.97 -17.93
N ILE A 170 21.56 16.09 -17.17
CA ILE A 170 20.90 14.97 -16.48
C ILE A 170 19.88 15.47 -15.45
N LEU A 171 20.24 16.48 -14.66
CA LEU A 171 19.41 16.96 -13.56
C LEU A 171 18.27 17.89 -14.01
N THR A 172 18.45 18.63 -15.12
CA THR A 172 17.44 19.59 -15.62
C THR A 172 16.56 19.02 -16.73
N ARG A 173 17.03 17.98 -17.44
CA ARG A 173 16.31 17.26 -18.52
C ARG A 173 15.72 18.22 -19.56
N PRO A 174 16.56 18.96 -20.30
CA PRO A 174 16.11 20.01 -21.21
C PRO A 174 15.53 19.44 -22.51
N THR A 175 14.49 20.10 -23.02
CA THR A 175 13.97 19.95 -24.38
C THR A 175 14.04 21.30 -25.08
N ILE A 176 14.81 21.35 -26.16
CA ILE A 176 15.07 22.56 -26.94
C ILE A 176 14.22 22.49 -28.21
N ARG A 177 13.35 23.48 -28.42
CA ARG A 177 12.55 23.59 -29.64
C ARG A 177 13.23 24.49 -30.66
N LEU A 178 13.36 23.96 -31.87
CA LEU A 178 14.13 24.56 -32.94
C LEU A 178 13.23 24.86 -34.14
N ARG A 179 13.47 26.01 -34.77
CA ARG A 179 12.84 26.44 -36.02
C ARG A 179 13.93 26.90 -36.99
N LYS A 180 13.69 26.77 -38.30
CA LYS A 180 14.59 27.35 -39.30
C LYS A 180 14.69 28.86 -39.14
N SER A 181 15.89 29.41 -39.34
CA SER A 181 16.14 30.85 -39.39
C SER A 181 16.63 31.24 -40.79
N GLU A 182 16.31 32.47 -41.20
CA GLU A 182 16.64 33.00 -42.53
C GLU A 182 17.78 34.02 -42.52
N ARG A 183 18.34 34.36 -41.35
CA ARG A 183 19.26 35.49 -41.20
C ARG A 183 20.63 35.09 -40.66
N ASP A 184 20.69 34.81 -39.36
CA ASP A 184 21.96 34.82 -38.62
C ASP A 184 22.54 33.42 -38.39
N THR A 185 21.68 32.41 -38.22
CA THR A 185 22.01 30.99 -38.03
C THR A 185 21.03 30.11 -38.81
N GLU A 186 21.39 28.84 -39.05
CA GLU A 186 20.53 27.86 -39.74
C GLU A 186 19.25 27.57 -38.94
N LEU A 187 19.37 27.46 -37.61
CA LEU A 187 18.27 27.22 -36.69
C LEU A 187 18.23 28.27 -35.57
N LEU A 188 17.01 28.58 -35.12
CA LEU A 188 16.68 29.37 -33.95
C LEU A 188 16.14 28.46 -32.86
N SER A 189 16.64 28.60 -31.63
CA SER A 189 15.95 28.08 -30.44
C SER A 189 14.77 28.97 -30.10
N THR A 190 13.55 28.46 -30.23
CA THR A 190 12.31 29.21 -29.97
C THR A 190 11.84 29.05 -28.52
N GLU A 191 12.10 27.90 -27.91
CA GLU A 191 11.65 27.58 -26.55
C GLU A 191 12.63 26.60 -25.89
N TYR A 192 12.94 26.85 -24.62
CA TYR A 192 13.60 25.90 -23.72
C TYR A 192 12.58 25.43 -22.69
N SER A 193 12.30 24.14 -22.66
CA SER A 193 11.46 23.51 -21.64
C SER A 193 12.29 22.50 -20.85
N PHE A 194 11.95 22.30 -19.58
CA PHE A 194 12.74 21.48 -18.67
C PHE A 194 11.83 20.56 -17.88
N LYS A 195 12.34 19.38 -17.52
CA LYS A 195 11.68 18.43 -16.61
C LYS A 195 12.63 18.13 -15.44
N PRO A 196 12.96 19.14 -14.62
CA PRO A 196 14.01 19.03 -13.62
C PRO A 196 13.67 17.97 -12.55
N LEU A 197 14.70 17.30 -12.04
CA LEU A 197 14.59 16.32 -10.95
C LEU A 197 14.47 17.02 -9.59
N VAL A 198 13.34 17.70 -9.38
CA VAL A 198 13.13 18.61 -8.24
C VAL A 198 13.12 17.88 -6.88
N ASN A 199 12.66 16.62 -6.85
CA ASN A 199 12.53 15.83 -5.62
C ASN A 199 13.71 14.87 -5.38
N LEU A 200 14.74 14.91 -6.21
CA LEU A 200 15.98 14.14 -6.01
C LEU A 200 16.70 14.52 -4.70
N ILE A 201 16.37 15.68 -4.12
CA ILE A 201 16.81 16.09 -2.79
C ILE A 201 16.40 15.08 -1.70
N PHE A 202 15.30 14.36 -1.89
CA PHE A 202 14.86 13.28 -0.99
C PHE A 202 15.52 11.98 -1.40
N GLN A 203 16.79 11.86 -1.03
CA GLN A 203 17.64 10.72 -1.40
C GLN A 203 17.17 9.39 -0.84
N ARG A 204 16.30 9.37 0.17
CA ARG A 204 15.80 8.14 0.74
C ARG A 204 14.75 7.44 -0.12
N ASP A 205 14.05 8.15 -1.01
CA ASP A 205 12.85 7.58 -1.63
C ASP A 205 13.15 6.62 -2.79
N GLN A 206 14.21 6.88 -3.56
CA GLN A 206 14.47 6.18 -4.83
C GLN A 206 14.90 4.71 -4.64
N GLN A 207 15.25 4.32 -3.42
CA GLN A 207 15.66 2.97 -3.07
C GLN A 207 15.45 2.70 -1.59
N ILE A 208 15.55 1.44 -1.18
CA ILE A 208 15.76 1.05 0.22
C ILE A 208 17.01 0.21 0.34
N THR A 209 17.65 0.23 1.51
CA THR A 209 18.76 -0.68 1.82
C THR A 209 18.29 -1.66 2.89
N THR A 210 18.06 -2.91 2.48
CA THR A 210 17.58 -3.99 3.36
C THR A 210 18.76 -4.80 3.92
N ALA A 211 18.47 -5.84 4.70
CA ALA A 211 19.51 -6.79 5.14
C ALA A 211 20.07 -7.62 3.96
N ALA A 212 19.33 -7.73 2.85
CA ALA A 212 19.78 -8.38 1.62
C ALA A 212 20.61 -7.44 0.74
N GLY A 213 20.29 -6.14 0.68
CA GLY A 213 21.03 -5.15 -0.09
C GLY A 213 20.15 -3.99 -0.58
N ILE A 214 20.61 -3.30 -1.63
CA ILE A 214 19.87 -2.16 -2.20
C ILE A 214 18.77 -2.65 -3.14
N VAL A 215 17.53 -2.23 -2.89
CA VAL A 215 16.37 -2.47 -3.76
C VAL A 215 15.94 -1.13 -4.35
N LEU A 216 15.94 -1.02 -5.68
CA LEU A 216 15.44 0.16 -6.38
C LEU A 216 13.92 0.23 -6.29
N ALA A 217 13.43 1.42 -5.97
CA ALA A 217 12.01 1.65 -5.75
C ALA A 217 11.27 2.00 -7.05
N SER A 218 9.93 1.83 -7.05
CA SER A 218 9.04 2.39 -8.07
C SER A 218 8.19 3.46 -7.40
N LEU A 219 8.48 4.74 -7.68
CA LEU A 219 7.88 5.85 -6.94
C LEU A 219 6.39 6.05 -7.30
N SER A 220 5.57 6.46 -6.33
CA SER A 220 4.14 6.71 -6.52
C SER A 220 3.86 7.78 -7.58
N SER A 221 4.68 8.83 -7.60
CA SER A 221 4.57 9.91 -8.59
C SER A 221 5.38 9.60 -9.86
N PRO A 222 4.73 9.44 -11.04
CA PRO A 222 5.43 9.10 -12.27
C PRO A 222 6.46 10.15 -12.72
N ILE A 223 6.29 11.42 -12.32
CA ILE A 223 7.25 12.49 -12.65
C ILE A 223 8.60 12.29 -11.95
N ARG A 224 8.61 11.59 -10.80
CA ARG A 224 9.83 11.27 -10.04
C ARG A 224 10.53 10.01 -10.55
N ALA A 225 9.90 9.20 -11.40
CA ALA A 225 10.48 7.94 -11.89
C ALA A 225 11.92 8.06 -12.44
N PRO A 226 12.32 9.14 -13.13
CA PRO A 226 13.70 9.25 -13.59
C PRO A 226 14.74 9.48 -12.49
N GLU A 227 14.33 9.91 -11.29
CA GLU A 227 15.22 10.03 -10.12
C GLU A 227 15.84 8.66 -9.78
N VAL A 228 15.04 7.58 -9.87
CA VAL A 228 15.49 6.20 -9.64
C VAL A 228 16.58 5.80 -10.63
N GLN A 229 16.46 6.22 -11.89
CA GLN A 229 17.45 5.91 -12.93
C GLN A 229 18.78 6.66 -12.68
N VAL A 230 18.72 7.89 -12.17
CA VAL A 230 19.93 8.63 -11.76
C VAL A 230 20.61 7.94 -10.58
N MET A 231 19.84 7.48 -9.59
CA MET A 231 20.39 6.75 -8.45
C MET A 231 20.96 5.39 -8.84
N LYS A 232 20.32 4.67 -9.75
CA LYS A 232 20.87 3.44 -10.36
C LYS A 232 22.25 3.68 -10.97
N LEU A 233 22.40 4.75 -11.78
CA LEU A 233 23.70 5.14 -12.32
C LEU A 233 24.71 5.46 -11.21
N CYS A 234 24.31 6.18 -10.17
CA CYS A 234 25.19 6.49 -9.03
C CYS A 234 25.69 5.21 -8.33
N PHE A 235 24.82 4.24 -8.10
CA PHE A 235 25.17 2.95 -7.50
C PHE A 235 26.10 2.14 -8.39
N GLU A 236 25.87 2.11 -9.70
CA GLU A 236 26.79 1.47 -10.65
C GLU A 236 28.18 2.11 -10.67
N ILE A 237 28.24 3.45 -10.62
CA ILE A 237 29.50 4.20 -10.57
C ILE A 237 30.26 3.83 -9.30
N LEU A 238 29.59 3.86 -8.14
CA LEU A 238 30.16 3.54 -6.83
C LEU A 238 30.43 2.04 -6.60
N GLY A 239 29.87 1.19 -7.46
CA GLY A 239 29.94 -0.26 -7.35
C GLY A 239 29.10 -0.86 -6.23
N LEU A 240 27.99 -0.22 -5.89
CA LEU A 240 27.04 -0.73 -4.91
C LEU A 240 26.13 -1.78 -5.56
N PRO A 241 26.00 -2.98 -4.96
CA PRO A 241 25.16 -4.05 -5.52
C PRO A 241 23.68 -3.72 -5.33
N ILE A 242 22.94 -3.78 -6.44
CA ILE A 242 21.48 -3.73 -6.45
C ILE A 242 20.97 -5.17 -6.48
N VAL A 243 20.14 -5.55 -5.51
CA VAL A 243 19.61 -6.91 -5.37
C VAL A 243 18.21 -7.07 -5.96
N GLY A 244 17.49 -5.97 -6.20
CA GLY A 244 16.17 -5.99 -6.83
C GLY A 244 15.71 -4.62 -7.31
N GLU A 245 14.69 -4.61 -8.16
CA GLU A 245 14.01 -3.41 -8.68
C GLU A 245 12.50 -3.69 -8.69
N ILE A 246 11.71 -2.82 -8.05
CA ILE A 246 10.26 -3.03 -7.92
C ILE A 246 9.57 -2.87 -9.28
N PRO A 247 8.85 -3.90 -9.77
CA PRO A 247 8.13 -3.81 -11.03
C PRO A 247 6.77 -3.12 -10.86
N GLU A 248 6.22 -2.60 -11.95
CA GLU A 248 4.81 -2.19 -12.00
C GLU A 248 3.87 -3.39 -11.74
N PRO A 249 2.72 -3.19 -11.07
CA PRO A 249 2.19 -1.94 -10.53
C PRO A 249 2.70 -1.57 -9.12
N GLY A 250 3.75 -2.22 -8.64
CA GLY A 250 4.34 -1.97 -7.33
C GLY A 250 4.73 -0.51 -7.15
N LYS A 251 4.47 0.02 -5.96
CA LYS A 251 4.93 1.32 -5.49
C LYS A 251 5.69 1.18 -4.17
N LEU A 252 6.83 1.83 -4.08
CA LEU A 252 7.71 1.82 -2.92
C LEU A 252 8.42 3.17 -2.84
N GLU A 253 8.51 3.73 -1.64
CA GLU A 253 9.35 4.89 -1.32
C GLU A 253 10.08 4.60 0.01
N GLY A 254 11.37 4.92 0.11
CA GLY A 254 12.17 4.52 1.27
C GLY A 254 11.85 5.21 2.59
N GLY A 255 11.06 6.29 2.60
CA GLY A 255 10.52 6.86 3.84
C GLY A 255 9.59 5.89 4.61
N ASP A 256 9.09 4.85 3.95
CA ASP A 256 8.26 3.81 4.55
C ASP A 256 9.06 2.64 5.14
N PHE A 257 10.39 2.61 5.06
CA PHE A 257 11.16 1.43 5.46
C PHE A 257 12.09 1.67 6.65
N TYR A 258 12.05 0.76 7.63
CA TYR A 258 12.99 0.72 8.75
C TYR A 258 13.55 -0.70 8.96
N PRO A 259 14.88 -0.89 8.95
CA PRO A 259 15.52 -2.12 9.41
C PRO A 259 15.55 -2.17 10.95
N VAL A 260 15.05 -3.26 11.55
CA VAL A 260 14.85 -3.42 13.02
C VAL A 260 15.59 -4.64 13.60
N GLY A 261 16.54 -5.18 12.85
CA GLY A 261 17.37 -6.29 13.25
C GLY A 261 17.50 -7.31 12.13
N ARG A 262 18.23 -8.40 12.40
CA ARG A 262 18.30 -9.53 11.46
C ARG A 262 16.98 -10.28 11.37
N ASP A 263 16.14 -10.13 12.38
CA ASP A 263 14.88 -10.83 12.47
C ASP A 263 13.70 -10.04 11.91
N LEU A 264 13.69 -8.70 11.96
CA LEU A 264 12.52 -7.89 11.65
C LEU A 264 12.84 -6.68 10.75
N SER A 265 11.99 -6.48 9.74
CA SER A 265 11.88 -5.23 8.99
C SER A 265 10.49 -4.61 9.21
N LEU A 266 10.41 -3.29 9.37
CA LEU A 266 9.15 -2.54 9.30
C LEU A 266 9.02 -1.92 7.90
N ILE A 267 7.84 -2.04 7.30
CA ILE A 267 7.54 -1.40 6.02
C ILE A 267 6.12 -0.82 5.99
N GLY A 268 6.00 0.45 5.65
CA GLY A 268 4.73 1.15 5.50
C GLY A 268 4.05 0.79 4.18
N VAL A 269 2.73 0.70 4.19
CA VAL A 269 1.88 0.64 3.00
C VAL A 269 0.72 1.62 3.16
N GLY A 270 0.43 2.41 2.13
CA GLY A 270 -0.44 3.57 2.27
C GLY A 270 -0.52 4.43 1.01
N LEU A 271 -0.22 5.72 1.16
CA LEU A 271 -0.32 6.71 0.08
C LEU A 271 0.82 6.60 -0.94
N ARG A 272 1.98 6.09 -0.53
CA ARG A 272 3.25 6.17 -1.29
C ARG A 272 3.85 4.82 -1.62
N SER A 273 3.83 3.88 -0.67
CA SER A 273 4.17 2.48 -0.88
C SER A 273 2.94 1.59 -0.85
N ASN A 274 2.96 0.45 -1.54
CA ASN A 274 1.84 -0.48 -1.58
C ASN A 274 2.21 -1.93 -1.28
N PHE A 275 1.17 -2.73 -1.00
CA PHE A 275 1.35 -4.12 -0.59
C PHE A 275 1.89 -5.00 -1.72
N TYR A 276 1.60 -4.67 -2.99
CA TYR A 276 2.20 -5.38 -4.13
C TYR A 276 3.73 -5.40 -4.05
N SER A 277 4.37 -4.28 -3.75
CA SER A 277 5.83 -4.21 -3.60
C SER A 277 6.34 -5.08 -2.46
N VAL A 278 5.64 -5.07 -1.32
CA VAL A 278 5.98 -5.90 -0.16
C VAL A 278 5.89 -7.38 -0.52
N GLN A 279 4.79 -7.79 -1.16
CA GLN A 279 4.62 -9.17 -1.61
C GLN A 279 5.71 -9.58 -2.59
N TYR A 280 6.01 -8.74 -3.60
CA TYR A 280 7.08 -8.98 -4.54
C TYR A 280 8.44 -9.16 -3.83
N MET A 281 8.74 -8.31 -2.86
CA MET A 281 9.97 -8.40 -2.08
C MET A 281 10.04 -9.67 -1.22
N MET A 282 8.94 -10.09 -0.61
CA MET A 282 8.86 -11.36 0.12
C MET A 282 9.09 -12.57 -0.80
N GLU A 283 8.43 -12.58 -1.96
CA GLU A 283 8.53 -13.67 -2.95
C GLU A 283 9.92 -13.78 -3.61
N ASN A 284 10.72 -12.70 -3.57
CA ASN A 284 12.07 -12.65 -4.12
C ASN A 284 13.18 -12.51 -3.03
N ASP A 285 12.84 -12.75 -1.75
CA ASP A 285 13.74 -12.65 -0.59
C ASP A 285 14.58 -11.35 -0.52
N LEU A 286 13.97 -10.22 -0.87
CA LEU A 286 14.65 -8.91 -0.95
C LEU A 286 14.78 -8.20 0.40
N PHE A 287 14.15 -8.69 1.46
CA PHE A 287 14.29 -8.14 2.82
C PHE A 287 15.54 -8.65 3.54
N GLY A 288 15.82 -9.96 3.43
CA GLY A 288 16.91 -10.62 4.17
C GLY A 288 16.64 -10.79 5.67
N THR A 289 15.40 -10.63 6.14
CA THR A 289 14.99 -10.82 7.55
C THR A 289 14.12 -12.08 7.73
N THR A 290 13.86 -12.50 8.96
CA THR A 290 12.94 -13.64 9.21
C THR A 290 11.47 -13.21 9.31
N ARG A 291 11.22 -11.93 9.60
CA ARG A 291 9.91 -11.33 9.75
C ARG A 291 9.85 -9.99 9.02
N VAL A 292 8.67 -9.68 8.52
CA VAL A 292 8.32 -8.38 7.93
C VAL A 292 7.02 -7.91 8.57
N ALA A 293 7.04 -6.75 9.20
CA ALA A 293 5.85 -6.10 9.74
C ALA A 293 5.40 -5.00 8.79
N VAL A 294 4.24 -5.20 8.19
CA VAL A 294 3.61 -4.31 7.22
C VAL A 294 2.70 -3.36 7.98
N VAL A 295 3.10 -2.09 8.09
CA VAL A 295 2.37 -1.04 8.81
C VAL A 295 1.41 -0.33 7.86
N LYS A 296 0.12 -0.55 8.07
CA LYS A 296 -0.97 -0.19 7.16
C LYS A 296 -1.55 1.18 7.48
N ASP A 297 -1.38 2.14 6.58
CA ASP A 297 -2.04 3.45 6.55
C ASP A 297 -3.37 3.38 5.78
N TYR A 298 -4.34 2.69 6.35
CA TYR A 298 -5.62 2.45 5.69
C TYR A 298 -6.77 3.31 6.26
N PHE A 299 -6.49 4.20 7.22
CA PHE A 299 -7.49 5.09 7.81
C PHE A 299 -7.17 6.58 7.72
N ASP A 300 -6.02 6.96 7.17
CA ASP A 300 -5.58 8.37 7.14
C ASP A 300 -5.17 8.81 5.74
N GLN A 301 -4.16 8.15 5.13
CA GLN A 301 -3.62 8.51 3.82
C GLN A 301 -3.40 10.01 3.62
N ASN A 302 -2.91 10.68 4.66
CA ASN A 302 -2.71 12.13 4.67
C ASN A 302 -1.35 12.48 4.07
N GLN A 303 -1.30 13.50 3.21
CA GLN A 303 -0.06 13.96 2.58
C GLN A 303 1.00 14.45 3.58
N GLN A 304 0.63 14.92 4.78
CA GLN A 304 1.60 15.27 5.83
C GLN A 304 2.08 14.05 6.64
N ARG A 305 1.43 12.90 6.52
CA ARG A 305 1.71 11.66 7.26
C ARG A 305 1.85 10.46 6.30
N MET A 306 2.43 10.73 5.13
CA MET A 306 2.40 9.83 3.98
C MET A 306 3.36 8.65 4.10
N HIS A 307 4.43 8.81 4.88
CA HIS A 307 5.48 7.81 5.11
C HIS A 307 5.62 7.47 6.60
N LEU A 308 6.16 6.29 6.93
CA LEU A 308 6.49 5.96 8.33
C LEU A 308 7.42 7.00 8.97
N ASP A 309 8.45 7.46 8.28
CA ASP A 309 9.41 8.43 8.81
C ASP A 309 8.82 9.84 9.07
N THR A 310 7.58 10.08 8.64
CA THR A 310 6.83 11.30 8.98
C THR A 310 6.02 11.18 10.26
N VAL A 311 5.84 9.96 10.79
CA VAL A 311 5.03 9.69 11.98
C VAL A 311 5.79 8.94 13.07
N CYS A 312 6.91 8.26 12.76
CA CYS A 312 7.75 7.60 13.74
C CYS A 312 9.24 7.62 13.35
N ASN A 313 10.11 7.31 14.31
CA ASN A 313 11.55 7.17 14.09
C ASN A 313 12.24 6.35 15.18
N ILE A 314 13.23 5.54 14.80
CA ILE A 314 14.03 4.73 15.73
C ILE A 314 15.14 5.61 16.31
N ILE A 315 15.05 5.91 17.61
CA ILE A 315 16.01 6.77 18.32
C ILE A 315 17.16 5.97 18.93
N ASP A 316 16.90 4.71 19.26
CA ASP A 316 17.80 3.76 19.91
C ASP A 316 17.35 2.33 19.62
N GLU A 317 18.11 1.30 20.06
CA GLU A 317 17.90 -0.12 19.75
C GLU A 317 16.45 -0.59 19.91
N ARG A 318 15.78 -0.11 20.96
CA ARG A 318 14.36 -0.39 21.25
C ARG A 318 13.65 0.86 21.76
N VAL A 319 13.95 2.03 21.20
CA VAL A 319 13.26 3.29 21.53
C VAL A 319 12.71 3.93 20.27
N MET A 320 11.39 4.13 20.22
CA MET A 320 10.69 4.69 19.06
C MET A 320 10.06 6.04 19.44
N LEU A 321 10.40 7.09 18.71
CA LEU A 321 9.58 8.31 18.67
C LEU A 321 8.37 8.02 17.78
N ILE A 322 7.16 8.33 18.23
CA ILE A 322 5.94 8.05 17.47
C ILE A 322 4.89 9.15 17.70
N LEU A 323 4.17 9.53 16.65
CA LEU A 323 3.05 10.46 16.73
C LEU A 323 1.94 9.86 17.61
N GLU A 324 1.57 10.59 18.66
CA GLU A 324 0.54 10.18 19.62
C GLU A 324 -0.82 9.95 18.95
N ASP A 325 -1.19 10.83 18.00
CA ASP A 325 -2.49 10.79 17.32
C ASP A 325 -2.72 9.49 16.52
N ILE A 326 -1.69 8.71 16.18
CA ILE A 326 -1.84 7.42 15.46
C ILE A 326 -1.79 6.20 16.39
N CYS A 327 -1.61 6.41 17.69
CA CYS A 327 -1.51 5.33 18.68
C CYS A 327 -2.86 4.98 19.29
N GLY A 328 -3.06 3.69 19.52
CA GLY A 328 -4.20 3.16 20.27
C GLY A 328 -5.44 2.90 19.42
N GLU A 329 -6.26 1.96 19.89
CA GLU A 329 -7.43 1.46 19.16
C GLU A 329 -8.52 2.51 18.95
N ASP A 330 -8.59 3.52 19.83
CA ASP A 330 -9.55 4.62 19.75
C ASP A 330 -9.14 5.70 18.74
N SER A 331 -7.88 5.70 18.25
CA SER A 331 -7.49 6.67 17.24
C SER A 331 -8.22 6.40 15.91
N PRO A 332 -8.88 7.42 15.32
CA PRO A 332 -9.53 7.27 14.02
C PRO A 332 -8.52 7.12 12.88
N ILE A 333 -7.25 7.49 13.10
CA ILE A 333 -6.15 7.44 12.12
C ILE A 333 -5.07 6.43 12.52
N ARG A 334 -5.40 5.48 13.41
CA ARG A 334 -4.50 4.42 13.86
C ARG A 334 -3.90 3.64 12.69
N ARG A 335 -2.74 3.04 12.92
CA ARG A 335 -2.11 2.11 11.98
C ARG A 335 -2.28 0.68 12.47
N LEU A 336 -2.44 -0.23 11.53
CA LEU A 336 -2.55 -1.67 11.79
C LEU A 336 -1.33 -2.39 11.23
N VAL A 337 -0.98 -3.54 11.79
CA VAL A 337 0.21 -4.30 11.41
C VAL A 337 -0.18 -5.71 11.00
N ASP A 338 0.24 -6.09 9.80
CA ASP A 338 0.29 -7.49 9.38
C ASP A 338 1.73 -7.98 9.49
N GLU A 339 1.95 -9.07 10.20
CA GLU A 339 3.25 -9.70 10.34
C GLU A 339 3.34 -10.93 9.46
N TYR A 340 4.40 -10.97 8.65
CA TYR A 340 4.75 -12.12 7.84
C TYR A 340 6.03 -12.74 8.36
N THR A 341 6.02 -14.06 8.57
CA THR A 341 7.17 -14.83 9.06
C THR A 341 7.64 -15.81 7.98
N ARG A 342 8.96 -15.83 7.76
CA ARG A 342 9.63 -16.72 6.82
C ARG A 342 9.78 -18.12 7.43
N ASP A 343 9.37 -19.14 6.69
CA ASP A 343 9.58 -20.55 7.04
C ASP A 343 10.99 -21.06 6.66
N ASP A 344 11.26 -22.33 6.93
CA ASP A 344 12.52 -23.00 6.61
C ASP A 344 12.76 -23.16 5.10
N GLU A 345 11.71 -23.08 4.27
CA GLU A 345 11.77 -23.12 2.81
C GLU A 345 12.05 -21.74 2.20
N GLY A 346 12.04 -20.68 3.01
CA GLY A 346 12.27 -19.30 2.58
C GLY A 346 10.99 -18.54 2.22
N ASN A 347 9.81 -19.12 2.44
CA ASN A 347 8.53 -18.51 2.09
C ASN A 347 7.96 -17.72 3.28
N TYR A 348 7.47 -16.51 3.01
CA TYR A 348 6.81 -15.69 4.02
C TYR A 348 5.32 -16.01 4.11
N HIS A 349 4.83 -16.23 5.32
CA HIS A 349 3.42 -16.49 5.64
C HIS A 349 2.88 -15.47 6.62
N LEU A 350 1.64 -15.03 6.42
CA LEU A 350 0.96 -14.16 7.37
C LEU A 350 0.78 -14.91 8.70
N THR A 351 1.41 -14.43 9.77
CA THR A 351 1.35 -15.03 11.12
C THR A 351 0.50 -14.23 12.08
N ARG A 352 0.34 -12.93 11.84
CA ARG A 352 -0.51 -12.03 12.61
C ARG A 352 -1.08 -10.99 11.67
N ASN A 353 -2.33 -10.57 11.88
CA ASN A 353 -2.93 -9.52 11.08
C ASN A 353 -3.64 -8.49 11.96
N ASP A 354 -3.73 -7.27 11.46
CA ASP A 354 -4.46 -6.14 12.04
C ASP A 354 -4.14 -5.82 13.51
N VAL A 355 -2.90 -6.00 13.93
CA VAL A 355 -2.46 -5.60 15.28
C VAL A 355 -2.29 -4.08 15.31
N GLU A 356 -2.83 -3.39 16.31
CA GLU A 356 -2.62 -1.95 16.46
C GLU A 356 -1.12 -1.63 16.58
N TYR A 357 -0.64 -0.64 15.82
CA TYR A 357 0.80 -0.44 15.63
C TYR A 357 1.56 -0.10 16.91
N SER A 358 1.02 0.78 17.77
CA SER A 358 1.68 1.13 19.04
C SER A 358 1.75 -0.07 19.98
N GLN A 359 0.73 -0.93 19.96
CA GLN A 359 0.69 -2.18 20.69
C GLN A 359 1.69 -3.19 20.13
N TYR A 360 1.76 -3.35 18.80
CA TYR A 360 2.75 -4.20 18.13
C TYR A 360 4.18 -3.79 18.54
N LEU A 361 4.50 -2.50 18.50
CA LEU A 361 5.82 -2.00 18.91
C LEU A 361 6.14 -2.34 20.37
N LYS A 362 5.18 -2.17 21.30
CA LYS A 362 5.39 -2.53 22.71
C LYS A 362 5.64 -4.03 22.90
N GLU A 363 4.97 -4.87 22.14
CA GLU A 363 5.17 -6.33 22.17
C GLU A 363 6.54 -6.73 21.61
N GLU A 364 7.05 -6.00 20.63
CA GLU A 364 8.42 -6.10 20.13
C GLU A 364 9.47 -5.49 21.08
N GLY A 365 9.03 -4.98 22.24
CA GLY A 365 9.88 -4.46 23.30
C GLY A 365 10.30 -3.00 23.12
N PHE A 366 9.63 -2.25 22.24
CA PHE A 366 9.92 -0.83 22.07
C PHE A 366 9.36 0.01 23.22
N ASP A 367 10.22 0.90 23.69
CA ASP A 367 9.87 2.01 24.55
C ASP A 367 9.43 3.21 23.70
N LEU A 368 8.16 3.61 23.83
CA LEU A 368 7.60 4.69 23.02
C LEU A 368 7.81 6.07 23.67
N ILE A 369 8.24 7.04 22.86
CA ILE A 369 8.25 8.48 23.16
C ILE A 369 7.22 9.14 22.24
N TYR A 370 6.27 9.85 22.83
CA TYR A 370 5.14 10.40 22.08
C TYR A 370 5.43 11.81 21.56
N ALA A 371 5.37 11.98 20.24
CA ALA A 371 5.40 13.26 19.56
C ALA A 371 3.98 13.80 19.43
N SER A 372 3.80 15.10 19.70
CA SER A 372 2.51 15.76 19.46
C SER A 372 2.27 15.99 17.96
N ASN A 373 1.01 16.29 17.59
CA ASN A 373 0.66 16.74 16.24
C ASN A 373 1.51 17.94 15.78
N GLN A 374 1.80 18.88 16.68
CA GLN A 374 2.64 20.04 16.35
C GLN A 374 4.09 19.62 16.07
N ASN A 375 4.66 18.72 16.88
CA ASN A 375 5.98 18.16 16.62
C ASN A 375 6.05 17.51 15.23
N GLN A 376 5.02 16.75 14.89
CA GLN A 376 4.95 16.08 13.59
C GLN A 376 4.87 17.08 12.43
N LYS A 377 4.02 18.11 12.53
CA LYS A 377 3.92 19.20 11.53
C LYS A 377 5.22 19.97 11.37
N ASP A 378 5.99 20.11 12.44
CA ASP A 378 7.30 20.76 12.43
C ASP A 378 8.43 19.78 12.03
N TYR A 379 8.08 18.65 11.38
CA TYR A 379 9.00 17.61 10.90
C TYR A 379 9.84 16.94 12.00
N GLY A 380 9.37 17.02 13.25
CA GLY A 380 10.07 16.51 14.43
C GLY A 380 10.23 14.99 14.46
N CYS A 381 9.32 14.23 13.84
CA CYS A 381 9.48 12.79 13.66
C CYS A 381 10.54 12.43 12.62
N ASN A 382 10.91 13.34 11.72
CA ASN A 382 11.78 13.05 10.58
C ASN A 382 13.27 13.32 10.89
N GLY A 383 13.74 12.78 12.02
CA GLY A 383 15.16 12.83 12.43
C GLY A 383 16.00 11.70 11.82
N LEU A 384 17.32 11.75 11.98
CA LEU A 384 18.21 10.71 11.45
C LEU A 384 19.02 10.04 12.55
N ASN A 385 18.87 8.72 12.68
CA ASN A 385 19.73 7.91 13.53
C ASN A 385 21.02 7.53 12.80
N ILE A 386 22.15 7.97 13.34
CA ILE A 386 23.49 7.70 12.80
C ILE A 386 24.25 6.64 13.62
N GLY A 387 23.57 6.01 14.59
CA GLY A 387 24.10 5.03 15.53
C GLY A 387 25.07 5.64 16.54
N ASN A 388 25.80 4.77 17.25
CA ASN A 388 26.71 5.16 18.35
C ASN A 388 26.02 6.06 19.41
N GLY A 389 24.74 5.81 19.67
CA GLY A 389 23.92 6.59 20.60
C GLY A 389 23.75 8.05 20.18
N LYS A 390 23.64 8.35 18.87
CA LYS A 390 23.46 9.71 18.35
C LYS A 390 22.27 9.80 17.41
N PHE A 391 21.44 10.83 17.63
CA PHE A 391 20.25 11.08 16.85
C PHE A 391 20.18 12.55 16.40
N ILE A 392 20.06 12.79 15.10
CA ILE A 392 19.96 14.13 14.51
C ILE A 392 18.50 14.59 14.50
N VAL A 393 18.24 15.77 15.06
CA VAL A 393 16.90 16.38 15.19
C VAL A 393 16.88 17.77 14.57
N VAL A 394 15.76 18.11 13.92
CA VAL A 394 15.55 19.44 13.31
C VAL A 394 14.57 20.32 14.06
N ASP A 395 13.68 19.72 14.85
CA ASP A 395 12.72 20.43 15.69
C ASP A 395 13.21 20.47 17.14
N ARG A 396 13.36 21.69 17.67
CA ARG A 396 13.76 21.91 19.07
C ARG A 396 12.70 21.44 20.06
N ALA A 397 11.42 21.50 19.72
CA ALA A 397 10.37 21.02 20.62
C ALA A 397 10.44 19.50 20.77
N THR A 398 10.62 18.78 19.67
CA THR A 398 10.84 17.33 19.67
C THR A 398 12.13 16.95 20.37
N ALA A 399 13.22 17.69 20.16
CA ALA A 399 14.46 17.47 20.91
C ALA A 399 14.24 17.56 22.43
N LYS A 400 13.44 18.53 22.90
CA LYS A 400 13.07 18.64 24.32
C LYS A 400 12.19 17.47 24.78
N THR A 401 11.25 17.01 23.95
CA THR A 401 10.41 15.85 24.25
C THR A 401 11.27 14.61 24.44
N ILE A 402 12.22 14.34 23.53
CA ILE A 402 13.15 13.21 23.64
C ILE A 402 14.07 13.38 24.86
N ALA A 403 14.69 14.55 25.05
CA ALA A 403 15.63 14.80 26.15
C ALA A 403 15.00 14.71 27.55
N ARG A 404 13.68 14.93 27.67
CA ARG A 404 12.93 14.75 28.93
C ARG A 404 12.59 13.29 29.19
N SER A 405 12.63 12.44 28.17
CA SER A 405 12.41 11.01 28.33
C SER A 405 13.63 10.37 28.98
N THR A 406 13.41 9.50 29.97
CA THR A 406 14.46 8.66 30.57
C THR A 406 14.69 7.36 29.79
N LYS A 407 14.00 7.18 28.65
CA LYS A 407 13.99 5.92 27.89
C LYS A 407 15.20 5.73 26.98
N THR A 408 15.90 6.81 26.64
CA THR A 408 17.10 6.76 25.79
C THR A 408 18.20 7.62 26.39
N ASN A 409 19.45 7.22 26.16
CA ASN A 409 20.63 8.02 26.47
C ASN A 409 21.26 8.63 25.20
N SER A 410 20.57 8.54 24.06
CA SER A 410 21.07 9.06 22.80
C SER A 410 21.37 10.55 22.87
N GLN A 411 22.57 10.93 22.45
CA GLN A 411 22.98 12.31 22.25
C GLN A 411 22.17 12.92 21.09
N LEU A 412 21.46 14.01 21.38
CA LEU A 412 20.70 14.74 20.37
C LEU A 412 21.57 15.78 19.69
N LEU A 413 21.70 15.66 18.37
CA LEU A 413 22.44 16.58 17.52
C LEU A 413 21.45 17.46 16.76
N PHE A 414 21.42 18.75 17.08
CA PHE A 414 20.49 19.67 16.43
C PHE A 414 21.08 20.25 15.14
N VAL A 415 20.31 20.25 14.06
CA VAL A 415 20.62 20.99 12.82
C VAL A 415 19.39 21.79 12.40
N ASP A 416 19.57 23.06 12.04
CA ASP A 416 18.48 23.87 11.49
C ASP A 416 18.27 23.48 10.02
N PHE A 417 17.05 23.09 9.69
CA PHE A 417 16.69 22.56 8.37
C PHE A 417 15.36 23.13 7.85
N ARG A 418 14.90 24.23 8.45
CA ARG A 418 13.56 24.82 8.25
C ARG A 418 13.29 25.28 6.83
N THR A 419 14.32 25.62 6.06
CA THR A 419 14.14 25.99 4.66
C THR A 419 13.94 24.75 3.81
N VAL A 420 14.70 23.67 4.06
CA VAL A 420 14.56 22.40 3.34
C VAL A 420 13.22 21.71 3.61
N THR A 421 12.70 21.79 4.84
CA THR A 421 11.40 21.20 5.23
C THR A 421 10.23 21.68 4.39
N LYS A 422 10.33 22.86 3.76
CA LYS A 422 9.32 23.40 2.83
C LYS A 422 9.06 22.55 1.60
N MET A 423 9.87 21.53 1.35
CA MET A 423 9.70 20.57 0.26
C MET A 423 9.00 19.27 0.70
N TYR A 424 8.40 19.19 1.90
CA TYR A 424 7.77 17.99 2.50
C TYR A 424 8.71 16.91 3.10
N GLY A 425 9.95 17.26 3.48
CA GLY A 425 10.82 16.29 4.14
C GLY A 425 11.98 16.93 4.88
N SER A 426 12.60 16.17 5.78
CA SER A 426 13.72 16.63 6.61
C SER A 426 14.95 15.74 6.45
N VAL A 427 15.86 15.76 7.41
CA VAL A 427 17.16 15.06 7.38
C VAL A 427 17.05 13.57 7.12
N HIS A 428 15.97 12.90 7.55
CA HIS A 428 15.77 11.48 7.22
C HIS A 428 15.48 11.31 5.74
N CYS A 429 14.48 12.01 5.20
CA CYS A 429 14.12 11.94 3.78
C CYS A 429 15.28 12.40 2.88
N CYS A 430 16.03 13.43 3.30
CA CYS A 430 17.13 14.00 2.53
C CYS A 430 18.43 13.18 2.54
N SER A 431 18.47 12.07 3.27
CA SER A 431 19.68 11.23 3.38
C SER A 431 19.39 9.76 3.13
N GLN A 432 20.25 9.14 2.33
CA GLN A 432 20.32 7.68 2.24
C GLN A 432 21.60 7.19 2.90
N VAL A 433 21.47 6.54 4.05
CA VAL A 433 22.56 5.71 4.56
C VAL A 433 22.62 4.47 3.64
N VAL A 434 23.74 4.18 2.98
CA VAL A 434 23.89 2.98 2.12
C VAL A 434 24.78 1.91 2.74
N SER A 435 25.43 2.25 3.84
CA SER A 435 26.27 1.34 4.61
C SER A 435 26.26 1.74 6.07
N ARG A 436 26.02 0.76 6.94
CA ARG A 436 26.20 0.84 8.39
C ARG A 436 27.28 -0.16 8.81
N PHE A 437 27.92 0.03 9.96
CA PHE A 437 28.84 -0.96 10.50
C PHE A 437 28.08 -2.23 10.91
N ASP A 438 28.64 -3.39 10.58
CA ASP A 438 28.05 -4.66 10.97
C ASP A 438 28.02 -4.80 12.50
N ARG A 439 26.83 -5.06 13.05
CA ARG A 439 26.72 -5.54 14.44
C ARG A 439 27.33 -6.94 14.58
N PRO A 440 28.06 -7.25 15.68
CA PRO A 440 28.55 -8.60 15.97
C PRO A 440 27.39 -9.60 15.97
N ARG A 441 27.54 -10.75 15.29
CA ARG A 441 26.56 -11.84 15.40
C ARG A 441 26.53 -12.35 16.85
N PRO A 442 25.37 -12.51 17.49
CA PRO A 442 25.30 -13.18 18.79
C PRO A 442 25.93 -14.59 18.67
N GLY A 443 27.04 -14.84 19.37
CA GLY A 443 27.65 -16.18 19.48
C GLY A 443 28.89 -16.47 18.63
N GLY A 444 29.47 -15.50 17.92
CA GLY A 444 30.69 -15.71 17.12
C GLY A 444 32.00 -15.63 17.90
N SER A 445 32.30 -16.59 18.79
CA SER A 445 33.65 -17.10 19.17
C SER A 445 33.67 -17.70 20.59
N LEU A 446 33.11 -18.90 20.76
CA LEU A 446 33.55 -19.78 21.85
C LEU A 446 34.47 -20.83 21.23
N GLN A 447 35.77 -20.60 21.31
CA GLN A 447 36.75 -21.67 21.16
C GLN A 447 36.43 -22.71 22.25
N HIS A 448 36.11 -23.93 21.81
CA HIS A 448 35.81 -25.07 22.67
C HIS A 448 36.90 -25.26 23.73
N SER A 449 36.60 -24.90 24.98
CA SER A 449 37.28 -25.37 26.17
C SER A 449 36.19 -25.78 27.17
N PRO A 450 36.13 -27.04 27.61
CA PRO A 450 34.99 -27.56 28.36
C PRO A 450 35.15 -27.24 29.85
N SER A 451 34.47 -26.21 30.34
CA SER A 451 34.11 -26.12 31.76
C SER A 451 32.98 -25.11 31.99
N SER A 452 31.84 -25.66 32.40
CA SER A 452 30.85 -25.18 33.38
C SER A 452 30.67 -23.67 33.63
N ASP A 453 29.40 -23.28 33.56
CA ASP A 453 28.73 -22.18 34.26
C ASP A 453 29.04 -20.73 33.82
N LYS A 454 28.09 -20.14 33.07
CA LYS A 454 27.28 -18.98 33.51
C LYS A 454 26.44 -18.36 32.37
N LEU A 455 25.12 -18.46 32.57
CA LEU A 455 24.09 -17.40 32.41
C LEU A 455 24.18 -16.47 31.18
N SER A 456 23.54 -16.88 30.08
CA SER A 456 22.97 -15.96 29.08
C SER A 456 21.49 -15.66 29.41
N PRO A 457 20.97 -14.44 29.13
CA PRO A 457 19.68 -13.99 29.64
C PRO A 457 18.53 -14.79 29.02
N GLN A 458 17.73 -15.42 29.86
CA GLN A 458 16.48 -16.03 29.45
C GLN A 458 15.49 -14.92 29.08
N ILE A 459 15.19 -14.83 27.79
CA ILE A 459 13.97 -14.17 27.31
C ILE A 459 12.81 -14.97 27.90
N ILE A 460 12.18 -14.43 28.94
CA ILE A 460 11.00 -15.01 29.58
C ILE A 460 9.86 -14.91 28.56
N ARG A 461 9.69 -15.95 27.74
CA ARG A 461 8.40 -16.23 27.10
C ARG A 461 7.41 -16.52 28.23
N ARG A 462 6.48 -15.61 28.49
CA ARG A 462 5.28 -15.96 29.26
C ARG A 462 4.58 -17.06 28.47
N ASN A 463 4.43 -18.23 29.10
CA ASN A 463 3.77 -19.42 28.62
C ASN A 463 2.63 -19.16 27.61
N SER A 464 2.91 -19.35 26.33
CA SER A 464 1.97 -19.88 25.35
C SER A 464 2.63 -21.14 24.77
N ARG A 465 1.86 -22.22 24.74
CA ARG A 465 2.27 -23.62 24.59
C ARG A 465 3.19 -23.89 23.40
N ASP A 466 4.05 -24.88 23.59
CA ASP A 466 4.98 -25.47 22.61
C ASP A 466 4.44 -25.50 21.17
N SER A 467 5.06 -24.72 20.29
CA SER A 467 4.89 -24.82 18.84
C SER A 467 6.14 -25.47 18.24
N SER A 468 6.17 -26.80 18.26
CA SER A 468 6.96 -27.58 17.31
C SER A 468 6.42 -27.32 15.90
N SER A 469 7.30 -26.97 14.95
CA SER A 469 7.14 -27.05 13.49
C SER A 469 5.75 -27.51 13.03
N GLY A 470 4.82 -26.56 12.96
CA GLY A 470 3.46 -26.78 12.52
C GLY A 470 2.97 -25.47 11.94
N SER A 471 2.64 -25.48 10.66
CA SER A 471 1.91 -24.41 9.98
C SER A 471 0.82 -23.88 10.91
N GLY A 472 0.84 -22.57 11.18
CA GLY A 472 -0.02 -21.91 12.16
C GLY A 472 -1.43 -22.46 12.12
N SER A 473 -1.75 -23.32 13.09
CA SER A 473 -3.11 -23.75 13.30
C SER A 473 -3.82 -22.54 13.89
N ASP A 474 -4.58 -21.84 13.05
CA ASP A 474 -5.65 -20.92 13.46
C ASP A 474 -6.57 -21.71 14.41
N GLN A 475 -6.25 -21.68 15.69
CA GLN A 475 -7.11 -22.17 16.75
C GLN A 475 -8.25 -21.15 16.85
N ASP A 476 -9.28 -21.35 16.02
CA ASP A 476 -10.61 -20.72 16.08
C ASP A 476 -11.35 -21.12 17.39
N GLU A 477 -10.68 -21.10 18.55
CA GLU A 477 -11.15 -21.71 19.81
C GLU A 477 -12.27 -20.91 20.52
N ASP A 478 -12.44 -19.61 20.25
CA ASP A 478 -13.44 -18.79 20.93
C ASP A 478 -14.81 -18.73 20.22
N GLY A 479 -14.87 -19.20 18.96
CA GLY A 479 -16.07 -19.17 18.12
C GLY A 479 -16.54 -17.76 17.76
N SER A 480 -15.62 -16.78 17.72
CA SER A 480 -15.87 -15.41 17.25
C SER A 480 -15.84 -15.33 15.72
N ASP A 481 -16.75 -14.53 15.17
CA ASP A 481 -16.85 -14.29 13.72
C ASP A 481 -15.58 -13.63 13.16
N LYS A 482 -15.28 -13.90 11.90
CA LYS A 482 -14.20 -13.26 11.13
C LYS A 482 -14.76 -12.54 9.90
N PHE A 483 -14.23 -11.37 9.60
CA PHE A 483 -14.65 -10.53 8.47
C PHE A 483 -13.47 -10.09 7.61
N LEU A 484 -13.70 -10.07 6.31
CA LEU A 484 -12.88 -9.38 5.33
C LEU A 484 -13.42 -7.97 5.11
N MET A 485 -12.54 -6.97 5.15
CA MET A 485 -12.84 -5.57 4.85
C MET A 485 -11.85 -5.03 3.83
N ILE A 486 -12.28 -4.10 2.97
CA ILE A 486 -11.40 -3.39 2.03
C ILE A 486 -11.54 -1.88 2.28
N SER A 487 -10.45 -1.24 2.71
CA SER A 487 -10.44 0.20 2.95
C SER A 487 -10.71 0.99 1.66
N PRO A 488 -11.66 1.95 1.66
CA PRO A 488 -12.12 2.70 0.49
C PRO A 488 -11.15 3.83 0.06
N THR A 489 -9.86 3.55 -0.01
CA THR A 489 -8.80 4.54 -0.29
C THR A 489 -8.90 5.14 -1.69
N ASP A 490 -9.37 4.39 -2.68
CA ASP A 490 -9.66 4.85 -4.06
C ASP A 490 -11.17 4.99 -4.37
N PHE A 491 -12.01 5.22 -3.35
CA PHE A 491 -13.46 5.35 -3.52
C PHE A 491 -13.91 6.74 -4.03
N VAL A 492 -13.24 7.81 -3.61
CA VAL A 492 -13.53 9.18 -4.09
C VAL A 492 -12.90 9.35 -5.46
N LYS A 493 -13.74 9.30 -6.51
CA LYS A 493 -13.31 9.55 -7.89
C LYS A 493 -13.35 11.04 -8.23
N ASP A 494 -12.43 11.46 -9.10
CA ASP A 494 -12.38 12.81 -9.64
C ASP A 494 -13.70 13.18 -10.33
N ARG A 495 -14.27 14.32 -9.96
CA ARG A 495 -15.45 14.91 -10.62
C ARG A 495 -15.09 16.29 -11.17
N ILE A 496 -15.72 16.67 -12.29
CA ILE A 496 -15.53 17.98 -12.90
C ILE A 496 -15.76 19.08 -11.85
N GLY A 497 -14.77 19.97 -11.69
CA GLY A 497 -14.82 21.10 -10.76
C GLY A 497 -14.28 20.83 -9.35
N MET A 498 -13.95 19.59 -8.99
CA MET A 498 -13.27 19.29 -7.73
C MET A 498 -11.75 19.48 -7.87
N ASN A 499 -11.14 20.22 -6.94
CA ASN A 499 -9.69 20.30 -6.86
C ASN A 499 -9.12 19.13 -6.03
N ALA A 500 -7.82 18.86 -6.17
CA ALA A 500 -7.16 17.75 -5.50
C ALA A 500 -7.25 17.82 -3.97
N SER A 501 -7.27 19.01 -3.38
CA SER A 501 -7.39 19.19 -1.92
C SER A 501 -8.75 18.74 -1.39
N LEU A 502 -9.83 19.07 -2.10
CA LEU A 502 -11.19 18.65 -1.73
C LEU A 502 -11.33 17.12 -1.82
N ILE A 503 -10.75 16.51 -2.85
CA ILE A 503 -10.75 15.06 -3.04
C ILE A 503 -10.02 14.37 -1.89
N ARG A 504 -8.85 14.88 -1.48
CA ARG A 504 -8.12 14.39 -0.31
C ARG A 504 -8.92 14.53 0.98
N GLN A 505 -9.56 15.68 1.19
CA GLN A 505 -10.39 15.92 2.39
C GLN A 505 -11.58 14.97 2.45
N GLN A 506 -12.29 14.77 1.34
CA GLN A 506 -13.40 13.83 1.27
C GLN A 506 -12.94 12.39 1.51
N ARG A 507 -11.80 11.99 0.92
CA ARG A 507 -11.20 10.68 1.17
C ARG A 507 -10.93 10.48 2.66
N GLN A 508 -10.33 11.46 3.33
CA GLN A 508 -10.05 11.37 4.77
C GLN A 508 -11.31 11.20 5.61
N LEU A 509 -12.39 11.94 5.33
CA LEU A 509 -13.65 11.79 6.04
C LEU A 509 -14.26 10.38 5.86
N ILE A 510 -14.17 9.83 4.64
CA ILE A 510 -14.65 8.47 4.34
C ILE A 510 -13.79 7.42 5.06
N LEU A 511 -12.47 7.59 5.09
CA LEU A 511 -11.57 6.70 5.81
C LEU A 511 -11.81 6.75 7.33
N GLN A 512 -12.16 7.91 7.89
CA GLN A 512 -12.55 8.04 9.30
C GLN A 512 -13.86 7.32 9.60
N ASP A 513 -14.88 7.44 8.74
CA ASP A 513 -16.12 6.68 8.90
C ASP A 513 -15.86 5.16 8.81
N TYR A 514 -15.00 4.74 7.89
CA TYR A 514 -14.59 3.34 7.75
C TYR A 514 -13.78 2.83 8.95
N SER A 515 -12.96 3.70 9.55
CA SER A 515 -12.22 3.44 10.79
C SER A 515 -13.15 3.18 11.98
N LYS A 516 -14.26 3.92 12.07
CA LYS A 516 -15.32 3.69 13.06
C LYS A 516 -16.01 2.34 12.83
N LEU A 517 -16.33 1.99 11.58
CA LEU A 517 -16.90 0.68 11.23
C LEU A 517 -15.98 -0.47 11.66
N HIS A 518 -14.69 -0.38 11.30
CA HIS A 518 -13.70 -1.35 11.74
C HIS A 518 -13.65 -1.44 13.27
N LYS A 519 -13.62 -0.31 13.97
CA LYS A 519 -13.60 -0.29 15.44
C LYS A 519 -14.85 -0.93 16.03
N LEU A 520 -16.04 -0.65 15.48
CA LEU A 520 -17.31 -1.24 15.91
C LEU A 520 -17.28 -2.77 15.89
N LEU A 521 -16.61 -3.34 14.88
CA LEU A 521 -16.41 -4.79 14.75
C LEU A 521 -15.40 -5.32 15.78
N VAL A 522 -14.24 -4.68 15.90
CA VAL A 522 -13.22 -5.09 16.90
C VAL A 522 -13.78 -5.01 18.33
N ASP A 523 -14.48 -3.93 18.67
CA ASP A 523 -15.12 -3.73 19.98
C ASP A 523 -16.21 -4.80 20.25
N ALA A 524 -16.85 -5.32 19.19
CA ALA A 524 -17.79 -6.44 19.29
C ALA A 524 -17.11 -7.80 19.53
N GLY A 525 -15.76 -7.84 19.54
CA GLY A 525 -14.95 -9.04 19.69
C GLY A 525 -14.85 -9.89 18.43
N VAL A 526 -15.11 -9.32 17.25
CA VAL A 526 -14.93 -10.05 15.98
C VAL A 526 -13.51 -9.84 15.44
N ARG A 527 -13.03 -10.82 14.69
CA ARG A 527 -11.76 -10.71 13.95
C ARG A 527 -12.00 -10.03 12.62
N VAL A 528 -11.09 -9.15 12.22
CA VAL A 528 -11.12 -8.48 10.93
C VAL A 528 -9.81 -8.76 10.21
N HIS A 529 -9.86 -8.92 8.88
CA HIS A 529 -8.71 -8.81 8.00
C HIS A 529 -8.95 -7.64 7.03
N LEU A 530 -8.21 -6.55 7.19
CA LEU A 530 -8.35 -5.31 6.42
C LEU A 530 -7.32 -5.20 5.28
N PHE A 531 -7.82 -5.13 4.05
CA PHE A 531 -7.05 -4.85 2.83
C PHE A 531 -7.30 -3.42 2.34
N CYS A 532 -6.61 -2.99 1.27
CA CYS A 532 -6.69 -1.64 0.70
C CYS A 532 -7.21 -1.63 -0.74
N HIS A 533 -8.04 -0.65 -1.10
CA HIS A 533 -8.49 -0.41 -2.48
C HIS A 533 -7.58 0.56 -3.23
N GLU A 534 -6.68 0.01 -4.03
CA GLU A 534 -5.75 0.83 -4.83
C GLU A 534 -6.17 1.04 -6.30
N PRO A 535 -5.70 2.11 -6.96
CA PRO A 535 -6.03 2.41 -8.36
C PRO A 535 -5.69 1.30 -9.35
N TYR A 536 -4.60 0.55 -9.12
CA TYR A 536 -4.17 -0.51 -10.04
C TYR A 536 -5.13 -1.72 -10.05
N HIS A 537 -6.03 -1.84 -9.07
CA HIS A 537 -7.08 -2.86 -9.09
C HIS A 537 -8.12 -2.60 -10.19
N ARG A 538 -8.22 -1.36 -10.70
CA ARG A 538 -9.10 -0.98 -11.81
C ARG A 538 -10.56 -1.41 -11.62
N THR A 539 -11.05 -1.25 -10.39
CA THR A 539 -12.46 -1.42 -10.00
C THR A 539 -12.96 -0.19 -9.24
N ASP A 540 -14.26 0.09 -9.32
CA ASP A 540 -14.90 1.26 -8.73
C ASP A 540 -15.58 0.97 -7.38
N LYS A 541 -15.74 -0.30 -7.03
CA LYS A 541 -16.63 -0.75 -5.94
C LYS A 541 -15.98 -1.75 -4.98
N ALA A 542 -14.65 -1.78 -4.90
CA ALA A 542 -13.93 -2.75 -4.05
C ALA A 542 -14.32 -2.69 -2.56
N VAL A 543 -14.78 -1.54 -2.05
CA VAL A 543 -15.29 -1.44 -0.68
C VAL A 543 -16.50 -2.35 -0.44
N PHE A 544 -17.28 -2.71 -1.47
CA PHE A 544 -18.45 -3.58 -1.36
C PHE A 544 -18.06 -5.05 -1.54
N VAL A 545 -17.41 -5.57 -0.50
CA VAL A 545 -16.80 -6.91 -0.46
C VAL A 545 -17.82 -8.05 -0.54
N ALA A 546 -19.05 -7.83 -0.07
CA ALA A 546 -20.00 -8.91 0.20
C ALA A 546 -20.57 -9.58 -1.06
N ASP A 547 -20.47 -8.99 -2.25
CA ASP A 547 -21.23 -9.50 -3.41
C ASP A 547 -20.52 -10.59 -4.22
N TRP A 548 -19.18 -10.64 -4.21
CA TRP A 548 -18.42 -11.47 -5.15
C TRP A 548 -18.10 -12.86 -4.62
N PHE A 549 -18.30 -13.11 -3.32
CA PHE A 549 -18.12 -14.44 -2.72
C PHE A 549 -19.07 -14.74 -1.57
N SER A 550 -19.13 -16.02 -1.23
CA SER A 550 -19.63 -16.49 0.07
C SER A 550 -18.75 -17.61 0.59
N THR A 551 -18.62 -17.71 1.91
CA THR A 551 -17.94 -18.82 2.58
C THR A 551 -18.95 -19.75 3.23
N HIS A 552 -18.60 -21.02 3.31
CA HIS A 552 -19.42 -22.07 3.88
C HIS A 552 -18.53 -23.04 4.67
N ASP A 553 -18.90 -23.30 5.92
CA ASP A 553 -18.19 -24.26 6.77
C ASP A 553 -18.50 -25.71 6.32
N ARG A 554 -17.56 -26.63 6.57
CA ARG A 554 -17.73 -28.06 6.31
C ARG A 554 -18.98 -28.68 6.97
N ASP A 555 -19.40 -28.18 8.13
CA ASP A 555 -20.59 -28.68 8.84
C ASP A 555 -21.89 -28.21 8.18
N GLU A 556 -21.83 -27.09 7.42
CA GLU A 556 -22.94 -26.56 6.63
C GLU A 556 -23.15 -27.41 5.36
N ILE A 557 -22.06 -27.68 4.62
CA ILE A 557 -22.06 -28.45 3.36
C ILE A 557 -21.66 -29.91 3.63
N LYS A 558 -22.65 -30.74 4.00
CA LYS A 558 -22.45 -32.16 4.35
C LYS A 558 -21.85 -33.06 3.24
N SER A 559 -21.71 -32.57 2.02
CA SER A 559 -21.12 -33.33 0.91
C SER A 559 -19.59 -33.29 0.89
N THR A 560 -18.95 -32.49 1.75
CA THR A 560 -17.50 -32.33 1.79
C THR A 560 -17.01 -32.11 3.21
N GLU A 561 -15.79 -32.55 3.51
CA GLU A 561 -15.11 -32.27 4.79
C GLU A 561 -14.31 -30.96 4.76
N LYS A 562 -14.40 -30.19 3.67
CA LYS A 562 -13.63 -28.96 3.45
C LYS A 562 -14.52 -27.72 3.52
N ASN A 563 -14.03 -26.69 4.20
CA ASN A 563 -14.61 -25.35 4.10
C ASN A 563 -14.54 -24.87 2.65
N THR A 564 -15.63 -24.28 2.18
CA THR A 564 -15.83 -23.95 0.77
C THR A 564 -15.95 -22.44 0.58
N LEU A 565 -15.14 -21.91 -0.34
CA LEU A 565 -15.31 -20.57 -0.91
C LEU A 565 -16.12 -20.68 -2.20
N VAL A 566 -17.13 -19.84 -2.38
CA VAL A 566 -17.93 -19.74 -3.61
C VAL A 566 -17.62 -18.42 -4.27
N LEU A 567 -17.27 -18.43 -5.56
CA LEU A 567 -17.02 -17.23 -6.36
C LEU A 567 -18.18 -17.00 -7.32
N TYR A 568 -18.83 -15.85 -7.25
CA TYR A 568 -20.05 -15.55 -8.02
C TYR A 568 -19.77 -14.91 -9.39
N PRO A 569 -20.61 -15.16 -10.41
CA PRO A 569 -20.50 -14.55 -11.73
C PRO A 569 -21.08 -13.13 -11.75
N LEU A 570 -20.21 -12.13 -11.87
CA LEU A 570 -20.62 -10.72 -11.76
C LEU A 570 -20.97 -10.12 -13.12
N SER A 571 -22.11 -9.44 -13.19
CA SER A 571 -22.56 -8.73 -14.39
C SER A 571 -21.62 -7.57 -14.75
N ASN A 572 -21.14 -6.84 -13.75
CA ASN A 572 -20.19 -5.74 -13.95
C ASN A 572 -18.77 -6.28 -14.16
N GLN A 573 -18.22 -6.05 -15.35
CA GLN A 573 -16.89 -6.51 -15.74
C GLN A 573 -15.76 -5.92 -14.88
N SER A 574 -15.87 -4.66 -14.41
CA SER A 574 -14.82 -4.07 -13.55
C SER A 574 -14.81 -4.74 -12.17
N ARG A 575 -15.98 -5.10 -11.63
CA ARG A 575 -16.10 -5.80 -10.34
C ARG A 575 -15.51 -7.20 -10.34
N ARG A 576 -15.39 -7.87 -11.49
CA ARG A 576 -14.73 -9.18 -11.60
C ARG A 576 -13.28 -9.15 -11.11
N ARG A 577 -12.63 -7.98 -11.18
CA ARG A 577 -11.27 -7.73 -10.66
C ARG A 577 -11.20 -7.65 -9.13
N GLU A 578 -12.34 -7.66 -8.43
CA GLU A 578 -12.40 -7.70 -6.96
C GLU A 578 -11.97 -9.07 -6.41
N ARG A 579 -11.98 -10.12 -7.24
CA ARG A 579 -11.40 -11.45 -6.96
C ARG A 579 -9.86 -11.40 -7.02
N ARG A 580 -9.26 -10.64 -6.11
CA ARG A 580 -7.82 -10.34 -6.10
C ARG A 580 -7.00 -11.50 -5.52
N ALA A 581 -5.85 -11.78 -6.13
CA ALA A 581 -4.96 -12.86 -5.71
C ALA A 581 -4.41 -12.70 -4.29
N ASP A 582 -4.12 -11.46 -3.87
CA ASP A 582 -3.63 -11.16 -2.52
C ASP A 582 -4.72 -11.44 -1.46
N ILE A 583 -5.96 -11.05 -1.71
CA ILE A 583 -7.09 -11.35 -0.83
C ILE A 583 -7.34 -12.86 -0.80
N LEU A 584 -7.37 -13.53 -1.95
CA LEU A 584 -7.53 -14.98 -2.02
C LEU A 584 -6.44 -15.72 -1.22
N LYS A 585 -5.18 -15.32 -1.39
CA LYS A 585 -4.03 -15.93 -0.72
C LYS A 585 -3.98 -15.64 0.78
N PHE A 586 -4.15 -14.39 1.21
CA PHE A 586 -3.93 -14.00 2.61
C PHE A 586 -5.22 -13.86 3.43
N GLY A 587 -6.37 -13.71 2.78
CA GLY A 587 -7.68 -13.57 3.42
C GLY A 587 -8.38 -14.90 3.69
N PHE A 588 -8.19 -15.90 2.82
CA PHE A 588 -8.96 -17.15 2.86
C PHE A 588 -8.12 -18.40 3.20
N LEU A 589 -6.86 -18.47 2.78
CA LEU A 589 -5.98 -19.57 3.18
C LEU A 589 -5.49 -19.38 4.63
N PRO A 590 -5.20 -20.47 5.35
CA PRO A 590 -5.36 -21.88 4.94
C PRO A 590 -6.79 -22.43 5.15
N LYS A 591 -7.73 -21.63 5.67
CA LYS A 591 -9.07 -22.10 6.10
C LYS A 591 -9.94 -22.61 4.94
N TYR A 592 -9.95 -21.93 3.78
CA TYR A 592 -10.78 -22.30 2.62
C TYR A 592 -9.95 -22.86 1.48
N THR A 593 -9.71 -24.17 1.47
CA THR A 593 -8.93 -24.84 0.43
C THR A 593 -9.75 -25.29 -0.78
N ARG A 594 -11.09 -25.38 -0.63
CA ARG A 594 -12.02 -25.76 -1.70
C ARG A 594 -12.71 -24.53 -2.26
N VAL A 595 -12.71 -24.39 -3.58
CA VAL A 595 -13.37 -23.31 -4.31
C VAL A 595 -14.44 -23.88 -5.25
N LEU A 596 -15.65 -23.36 -5.16
CA LEU A 596 -16.69 -23.49 -6.19
C LEU A 596 -16.69 -22.24 -7.05
N ASP A 597 -16.12 -22.37 -8.24
CA ASP A 597 -15.95 -21.30 -9.20
C ASP A 597 -17.12 -21.27 -10.20
N PHE A 598 -18.03 -20.31 -10.03
CA PHE A 598 -19.12 -20.07 -10.97
C PHE A 598 -18.77 -19.05 -12.05
N THR A 599 -17.52 -18.58 -12.17
CA THR A 599 -17.14 -17.63 -13.24
C THR A 599 -17.37 -18.11 -14.68
N PRO A 600 -17.44 -19.41 -15.01
CA PRO A 600 -17.90 -19.86 -16.35
C PRO A 600 -19.29 -19.35 -16.74
N CYS A 601 -20.17 -19.10 -15.75
CA CYS A 601 -21.48 -18.50 -15.97
C CYS A 601 -21.41 -17.09 -16.55
N GLU A 602 -20.31 -16.35 -16.33
CA GLU A 602 -20.07 -15.05 -16.95
C GLU A 602 -19.91 -15.14 -18.48
N GLN A 603 -19.55 -16.33 -18.98
CA GLN A 603 -19.42 -16.66 -20.40
C GLN A 603 -20.66 -17.37 -20.96
N GLY A 604 -21.79 -17.35 -20.24
CA GLY A 604 -23.03 -17.99 -20.69
C GLY A 604 -23.03 -19.51 -20.59
N LYS A 605 -22.08 -20.11 -19.87
CA LYS A 605 -22.09 -21.55 -19.57
C LYS A 605 -22.72 -21.77 -18.20
N LEU A 606 -23.89 -22.42 -18.15
CA LEU A 606 -24.58 -22.69 -16.89
C LEU A 606 -23.92 -23.89 -16.17
N GLU A 607 -22.70 -23.68 -15.68
CA GLU A 607 -21.86 -24.67 -15.02
C GLU A 607 -20.95 -23.99 -13.98
N TYR A 608 -20.34 -24.80 -13.11
CA TYR A 608 -19.31 -24.37 -12.16
C TYR A 608 -18.15 -25.37 -12.16
N ASN A 609 -16.96 -24.90 -11.79
CA ASN A 609 -15.79 -25.73 -11.58
C ASN A 609 -15.52 -25.90 -10.09
N GLU A 610 -15.08 -27.09 -9.68
CA GLU A 610 -14.50 -27.29 -8.36
C GLU A 610 -12.97 -27.23 -8.47
N THR A 611 -12.34 -26.34 -7.70
CA THR A 611 -10.90 -26.04 -7.79
C THR A 611 -10.33 -25.65 -6.41
N THR A 612 -9.08 -25.20 -6.36
CA THR A 612 -8.45 -24.59 -5.18
C THR A 612 -8.12 -23.12 -5.44
N ILE A 613 -7.79 -22.37 -4.38
CA ILE A 613 -7.38 -20.97 -4.51
C ILE A 613 -6.11 -20.85 -5.37
N GLU A 614 -5.11 -21.70 -5.12
CA GLU A 614 -3.84 -21.67 -5.86
C GLU A 614 -4.07 -21.93 -7.35
N GLN A 615 -4.91 -22.92 -7.67
CA GLN A 615 -5.23 -23.26 -9.05
C GLN A 615 -6.06 -22.17 -9.73
N PHE A 616 -7.05 -21.59 -9.04
CA PHE A 616 -7.84 -20.47 -9.55
C PHE A 616 -6.98 -19.23 -9.86
N ILE A 617 -6.05 -18.87 -8.97
CA ILE A 617 -5.11 -17.75 -9.19
C ILE A 617 -4.24 -18.04 -10.41
N LYS A 618 -3.71 -19.26 -10.53
CA LYS A 618 -2.87 -19.66 -11.67
C LYS A 618 -3.65 -19.57 -12.98
N ASP A 619 -4.87 -20.09 -13.03
CA ASP A 619 -5.70 -20.08 -14.24
C ASP A 619 -6.10 -18.65 -14.61
N SER A 620 -6.44 -17.81 -13.62
CA SER A 620 -6.76 -16.39 -13.82
C SER A 620 -5.57 -15.59 -14.35
N SER A 621 -4.34 -15.91 -13.91
CA SER A 621 -3.12 -15.24 -14.41
C SER A 621 -2.78 -15.58 -15.86
N SER A 622 -3.29 -16.70 -16.37
CA SER A 622 -3.03 -17.19 -17.74
C SER A 622 -4.00 -16.65 -18.79
N LEU A 623 -5.10 -16.04 -18.36
CA LEU A 623 -6.09 -15.43 -19.25
C LEU A 623 -5.64 -14.02 -19.64
N ASP A 624 -5.34 -13.82 -20.93
CA ASP A 624 -5.10 -12.49 -21.50
C ASP A 624 -6.34 -11.60 -21.22
N GLU A 625 -6.17 -10.49 -20.50
CA GLU A 625 -7.30 -9.63 -20.06
C GLU A 625 -8.16 -9.10 -21.24
N SER A 626 -7.59 -9.03 -22.45
CA SER A 626 -8.29 -8.65 -23.68
C SER A 626 -9.10 -9.78 -24.31
N SER A 627 -8.94 -11.02 -23.83
CA SER A 627 -9.47 -12.23 -24.46
C SER A 627 -10.70 -12.81 -23.78
N SER A 628 -11.16 -12.27 -22.64
CA SER A 628 -12.53 -12.53 -22.18
C SER A 628 -13.49 -11.86 -23.17
N PRO A 629 -14.10 -12.61 -24.11
CA PRO A 629 -14.94 -11.99 -25.12
C PRO A 629 -16.08 -11.33 -24.37
N SER A 630 -16.33 -10.06 -24.64
CA SER A 630 -17.61 -9.45 -24.36
C SER A 630 -18.65 -10.21 -25.18
N ILE A 631 -19.12 -11.34 -24.67
CA ILE A 631 -20.47 -11.77 -24.92
C ILE A 631 -21.33 -10.54 -24.59
N ASN A 632 -22.31 -10.19 -25.45
CA ASN A 632 -23.25 -9.12 -25.14
C ASN A 632 -23.68 -9.27 -23.69
N GLY A 633 -23.65 -8.20 -22.89
CA GLY A 633 -23.84 -8.27 -21.43
C GLY A 633 -25.11 -8.99 -20.97
N ASP A 634 -26.02 -9.33 -21.89
CA ASP A 634 -27.27 -10.05 -21.67
C ASP A 634 -27.20 -11.58 -21.75
N ASP A 635 -26.09 -12.18 -22.20
CA ASP A 635 -26.02 -13.62 -22.50
C ASP A 635 -25.39 -14.49 -21.38
N GLY A 636 -24.85 -13.88 -20.32
CA GLY A 636 -24.34 -14.58 -19.15
C GLY A 636 -25.40 -14.94 -18.11
N TYR A 637 -25.03 -15.76 -17.14
CA TYR A 637 -25.84 -16.10 -15.96
C TYR A 637 -25.24 -15.40 -14.75
N PHE A 638 -25.72 -14.19 -14.44
CA PHE A 638 -25.12 -13.32 -13.43
C PHE A 638 -25.91 -13.26 -12.14
N ILE A 639 -25.20 -13.21 -11.01
CA ILE A 639 -25.79 -12.92 -9.70
C ILE A 639 -24.78 -12.19 -8.81
N ASP A 640 -25.27 -11.25 -8.02
CA ASP A 640 -24.54 -10.70 -6.88
C ASP A 640 -25.00 -11.44 -5.63
N PHE A 641 -24.12 -11.77 -4.68
CA PHE A 641 -24.52 -12.52 -3.48
C PHE A 641 -25.61 -11.80 -2.66
N SER A 642 -25.74 -10.48 -2.78
CA SER A 642 -26.84 -9.70 -2.19
C SER A 642 -28.25 -10.13 -2.63
N GLU A 643 -28.37 -10.83 -3.76
CA GLU A 643 -29.63 -11.44 -4.23
C GLU A 643 -30.01 -12.69 -3.42
N ILE A 644 -29.13 -13.23 -2.58
CA ILE A 644 -29.30 -14.47 -1.82
C ILE A 644 -29.18 -14.17 -0.32
N VAL A 645 -30.26 -14.41 0.43
CA VAL A 645 -30.23 -14.38 1.90
C VAL A 645 -30.32 -15.79 2.45
N LEU A 646 -29.31 -16.18 3.24
CA LEU A 646 -29.16 -17.56 3.74
C LEU A 646 -29.68 -17.72 5.16
N ASP A 647 -30.55 -18.71 5.35
CA ASP A 647 -30.73 -19.39 6.63
C ASP A 647 -29.86 -20.65 6.64
N ARG A 648 -28.63 -20.48 7.15
CA ARG A 648 -27.60 -21.53 7.16
C ARG A 648 -27.99 -22.71 8.05
N GLU A 649 -28.68 -22.45 9.16
CA GLU A 649 -29.11 -23.48 10.12
C GLU A 649 -30.13 -24.45 9.48
N HIS A 650 -31.07 -23.91 8.70
CA HIS A 650 -32.13 -24.70 8.07
C HIS A 650 -31.84 -25.09 6.62
N ARG A 651 -30.70 -24.67 6.06
CA ARG A 651 -30.31 -24.84 4.64
C ARG A 651 -31.41 -24.34 3.70
N LEU A 652 -31.90 -23.14 3.99
CA LEU A 652 -32.91 -22.44 3.20
C LEU A 652 -32.33 -21.13 2.68
N ALA A 653 -32.55 -20.84 1.40
CA ALA A 653 -32.09 -19.62 0.75
C ALA A 653 -33.28 -18.85 0.18
N TYR A 654 -33.36 -17.56 0.50
CA TYR A 654 -34.35 -16.63 -0.02
C TYR A 654 -33.68 -15.84 -1.14
N CYS A 655 -34.08 -16.09 -2.38
CA CYS A 655 -33.36 -15.62 -3.56
C CYS A 655 -34.23 -14.70 -4.40
N SER A 656 -33.84 -13.44 -4.55
CA SER A 656 -34.46 -12.54 -5.53
C SER A 656 -34.08 -12.99 -6.95
N THR A 657 -35.07 -13.12 -7.83
CA THR A 657 -34.86 -13.45 -9.24
C THR A 657 -35.54 -12.41 -10.13
N LYS A 658 -34.76 -11.71 -10.95
CA LYS A 658 -35.23 -10.64 -11.86
C LYS A 658 -35.56 -11.17 -13.26
N ASN A 659 -35.02 -12.33 -13.63
CA ASN A 659 -35.20 -12.97 -14.94
C ASN A 659 -34.99 -14.49 -14.88
N ASP A 660 -35.30 -15.17 -15.99
CA ASP A 660 -35.19 -16.63 -16.12
C ASP A 660 -33.74 -17.14 -16.01
N ARG A 661 -32.75 -16.38 -16.50
CA ARG A 661 -31.33 -16.76 -16.40
C ARG A 661 -30.87 -16.78 -14.93
N GLN A 662 -31.22 -15.77 -14.15
CA GLN A 662 -30.97 -15.75 -12.70
C GLN A 662 -31.66 -16.91 -11.99
N SER A 663 -32.91 -17.20 -12.35
CA SER A 663 -33.65 -18.34 -11.81
C SER A 663 -32.93 -19.67 -12.04
N LYS A 664 -32.42 -19.89 -13.26
CA LYS A 664 -31.63 -21.09 -13.63
C LYS A 664 -30.28 -21.15 -12.91
N PHE A 665 -29.59 -20.02 -12.77
CA PHE A 665 -28.37 -19.94 -11.96
C PHE A 665 -28.62 -20.39 -10.52
N ILE A 666 -29.68 -19.87 -9.91
CA ILE A 666 -30.06 -20.20 -8.53
C ILE A 666 -30.34 -21.69 -8.37
N ASP A 667 -30.94 -22.37 -9.34
CA ASP A 667 -31.16 -23.82 -9.29
C ASP A 667 -29.83 -24.59 -9.30
N LEU A 668 -28.89 -24.20 -10.17
CA LEU A 668 -27.55 -24.79 -10.21
C LEU A 668 -26.81 -24.57 -8.89
N TRP A 669 -26.81 -23.33 -8.39
CA TRP A 669 -26.19 -22.95 -7.11
C TRP A 669 -26.77 -23.75 -5.94
N ALA A 670 -28.10 -23.89 -5.89
CA ALA A 670 -28.79 -24.64 -4.85
C ALA A 670 -28.47 -26.13 -4.88
N SER A 671 -28.37 -26.70 -6.08
CA SER A 671 -27.94 -28.08 -6.27
C SER A 671 -26.48 -28.31 -5.84
N ALA A 672 -25.60 -27.35 -6.13
CA ALA A 672 -24.17 -27.45 -5.80
C ALA A 672 -23.92 -27.39 -4.28
N LEU A 673 -24.69 -26.58 -3.55
CA LEU A 673 -24.51 -26.34 -2.11
C LEU A 673 -25.53 -27.10 -1.23
N GLY A 674 -26.56 -27.72 -1.80
CA GLY A 674 -27.57 -28.49 -1.07
C GLY A 674 -28.59 -27.64 -0.31
N TYR A 675 -28.91 -26.45 -0.82
CA TYR A 675 -29.90 -25.54 -0.25
C TYR A 675 -31.29 -25.76 -0.85
N LYS A 676 -32.33 -25.63 -0.01
CA LYS A 676 -33.69 -25.38 -0.50
C LYS A 676 -33.84 -23.90 -0.82
N VAL A 677 -34.56 -23.57 -1.89
CA VAL A 677 -34.71 -22.17 -2.34
C VAL A 677 -36.16 -21.75 -2.32
N ILE A 678 -36.41 -20.54 -1.81
CA ILE A 678 -37.62 -19.77 -2.05
C ILE A 678 -37.25 -18.66 -3.04
N LYS A 679 -37.74 -18.78 -4.28
CA LYS A 679 -37.51 -17.79 -5.33
C LYS A 679 -38.52 -16.66 -5.20
N ILE A 680 -38.03 -15.43 -5.12
CA ILE A 680 -38.81 -14.23 -4.90
C ILE A 680 -38.75 -13.38 -6.17
N ASN A 681 -39.91 -13.06 -6.76
CA ASN A 681 -39.94 -12.23 -7.94
C ASN A 681 -39.90 -10.76 -7.53
N SER A 682 -38.69 -10.21 -7.42
CA SER A 682 -38.44 -8.83 -7.01
C SER A 682 -37.43 -8.16 -7.94
N LYS A 683 -37.61 -6.85 -8.13
CA LYS A 683 -36.60 -6.00 -8.80
C LYS A 683 -35.44 -5.66 -7.87
N GLU A 684 -35.64 -5.81 -6.57
CA GLU A 684 -34.69 -5.48 -5.51
C GLU A 684 -33.93 -6.73 -5.06
N ALA A 685 -32.69 -6.52 -4.59
CA ALA A 685 -31.89 -7.57 -3.99
C ALA A 685 -32.55 -8.09 -2.69
N ALA A 686 -32.48 -9.40 -2.45
CA ALA A 686 -33.14 -10.04 -1.30
C ALA A 686 -32.70 -9.41 0.04
N ASN A 687 -31.42 -9.07 0.19
CA ASN A 687 -30.88 -8.45 1.40
C ASN A 687 -31.39 -7.02 1.66
N LYS A 688 -32.06 -6.38 0.68
CA LYS A 688 -32.68 -5.07 0.86
C LYS A 688 -33.95 -5.16 1.70
N PHE A 689 -34.64 -6.30 1.68
CA PHE A 689 -35.94 -6.47 2.33
C PHE A 689 -36.06 -7.71 3.21
N ILE A 690 -35.06 -8.59 3.28
CA ILE A 690 -34.97 -9.73 4.21
C ILE A 690 -33.63 -9.68 4.96
N PHE A 691 -33.69 -9.78 6.29
CA PHE A 691 -32.54 -10.06 7.15
C PHE A 691 -32.84 -11.28 8.01
N ILE A 692 -31.86 -12.17 8.19
CA ILE A 692 -32.00 -13.37 9.02
C ILE A 692 -30.97 -13.34 10.14
N GLY A 693 -31.46 -13.26 11.38
CA GLY A 693 -30.67 -13.48 12.59
C GLY A 693 -30.83 -14.90 13.13
N SER A 694 -30.23 -15.16 14.29
CA SER A 694 -30.30 -16.46 14.96
C SER A 694 -31.73 -16.81 15.40
N LYS A 695 -32.45 -15.86 16.00
CA LYS A 695 -33.80 -16.08 16.59
C LYS A 695 -34.91 -15.24 15.95
N PHE A 696 -34.56 -14.30 15.10
CA PHE A 696 -35.49 -13.34 14.50
C PHE A 696 -35.13 -13.08 13.04
N ALA A 697 -36.05 -12.47 12.30
CA ALA A 697 -35.85 -12.00 10.95
C ALA A 697 -36.51 -10.63 10.78
N LEU A 698 -35.90 -9.75 9.97
CA LEU A 698 -36.57 -8.56 9.47
C LEU A 698 -37.12 -8.86 8.08
N PHE A 699 -38.35 -8.45 7.80
CA PHE A 699 -38.95 -8.61 6.49
C PHE A 699 -39.81 -7.40 6.13
N CYS A 700 -39.76 -6.94 4.88
CA CYS A 700 -40.70 -5.95 4.33
C CYS A 700 -41.71 -6.67 3.43
N PRO A 701 -42.91 -7.05 3.92
CA PRO A 701 -43.93 -7.72 3.09
C PRO A 701 -44.30 -6.90 1.85
N ASN A 702 -44.38 -5.57 1.99
CA ASN A 702 -44.72 -4.66 0.90
C ASN A 702 -43.65 -4.55 -0.20
N ALA A 703 -42.45 -5.12 0.01
CA ALA A 703 -41.45 -5.20 -1.05
C ALA A 703 -41.88 -6.14 -2.20
N LEU A 704 -42.86 -7.02 -1.94
CA LEU A 704 -43.37 -7.97 -2.92
C LEU A 704 -44.75 -7.55 -3.42
N SER A 705 -44.97 -7.69 -4.73
CA SER A 705 -46.27 -7.38 -5.34
C SER A 705 -47.34 -8.44 -5.05
N SER A 706 -46.91 -9.68 -4.74
CA SER A 706 -47.78 -10.80 -4.42
C SER A 706 -47.92 -10.97 -2.91
N LYS A 707 -49.16 -10.83 -2.41
CA LYS A 707 -49.50 -11.14 -1.02
C LYS A 707 -49.25 -12.60 -0.68
N GLU A 708 -49.54 -13.51 -1.62
CA GLU A 708 -49.29 -14.95 -1.47
C GLU A 708 -47.79 -15.25 -1.27
N GLN A 709 -46.92 -14.62 -2.06
CA GLN A 709 -45.46 -14.80 -1.91
C GLN A 709 -44.96 -14.20 -0.59
N SER A 710 -45.55 -13.09 -0.14
CA SER A 710 -45.23 -12.51 1.17
C SER A 710 -45.61 -13.44 2.32
N GLU A 711 -46.79 -14.07 2.24
CA GLU A 711 -47.26 -15.06 3.21
C GLU A 711 -46.40 -16.34 3.19
N GLU A 712 -45.95 -16.79 2.01
CA GLU A 712 -45.00 -17.91 1.86
C GLU A 712 -43.67 -17.63 2.58
N VAL A 713 -43.09 -16.45 2.38
CA VAL A 713 -41.83 -16.03 3.04
C VAL A 713 -42.02 -15.96 4.56
N ILE A 714 -43.10 -15.35 5.05
CA ILE A 714 -43.41 -15.28 6.49
C ILE A 714 -43.57 -16.69 7.07
N GLN A 715 -44.31 -17.55 6.39
CA GLN A 715 -44.55 -18.93 6.82
C GLN A 715 -43.25 -19.73 6.87
N ALA A 716 -42.36 -19.57 5.90
CA ALA A 716 -41.05 -20.19 5.90
C ALA A 716 -40.20 -19.72 7.09
N LEU A 717 -40.11 -18.40 7.32
CA LEU A 717 -39.36 -17.81 8.43
C LEU A 717 -39.90 -18.25 9.81
N GLN A 718 -41.22 -18.28 9.98
CA GLN A 718 -41.82 -18.61 11.27
C GLN A 718 -41.92 -20.10 11.53
N THR A 719 -42.32 -20.89 10.54
CA THR A 719 -42.66 -22.32 10.73
C THR A 719 -41.52 -23.25 10.39
N THR A 720 -40.76 -22.96 9.33
CA THR A 720 -39.60 -23.80 8.96
C THR A 720 -38.38 -23.40 9.78
N SER A 721 -38.13 -22.10 9.89
CA SER A 721 -36.93 -21.57 10.54
C SER A 721 -37.10 -21.22 12.03
N ALA A 722 -38.33 -21.29 12.55
CA ALA A 722 -38.67 -20.93 13.93
C ALA A 722 -38.23 -19.52 14.37
N LYS A 723 -38.19 -18.55 13.43
CA LYS A 723 -37.75 -17.18 13.69
C LYS A 723 -38.92 -16.23 13.89
N LYS A 724 -38.81 -15.33 14.86
CA LYS A 724 -39.77 -14.22 15.00
C LYS A 724 -39.58 -13.22 13.85
N VAL A 725 -40.63 -13.00 13.07
CA VAL A 725 -40.63 -11.97 12.03
C VAL A 725 -40.97 -10.62 12.65
N ILE A 726 -40.09 -9.64 12.45
CA ILE A 726 -40.29 -8.23 12.76
C ILE A 726 -40.48 -7.52 11.41
N GLU A 727 -41.69 -7.06 11.15
CA GLU A 727 -41.99 -6.38 9.90
C GLU A 727 -41.38 -4.97 9.87
N ILE A 728 -40.83 -4.59 8.72
CA ILE A 728 -40.34 -3.23 8.44
C ILE A 728 -41.14 -2.61 7.30
N THR A 729 -41.24 -1.28 7.28
CA THR A 729 -41.93 -0.53 6.22
C THR A 729 -41.07 -0.37 4.97
N GLU A 730 -41.66 0.03 3.83
CA GLU A 730 -40.90 0.38 2.62
C GLU A 730 -39.92 1.54 2.86
N GLU A 731 -40.29 2.50 3.72
CA GLU A 731 -39.41 3.60 4.11
C GLU A 731 -38.18 3.07 4.88
N GLN A 732 -38.39 2.19 5.85
CA GLN A 732 -37.32 1.53 6.61
C GLN A 732 -36.44 0.66 5.70
N MET A 733 -37.04 -0.08 4.78
CA MET A 733 -36.35 -0.84 3.74
C MET A 733 -35.44 0.07 2.89
N ASN A 734 -35.95 1.22 2.42
CA ASN A 734 -35.18 2.19 1.65
C ASN A 734 -34.10 2.92 2.48
N ASN A 735 -34.27 2.97 3.80
CA ASN A 735 -33.24 3.39 4.76
C ASN A 735 -32.30 2.27 5.19
N SER A 736 -32.33 1.11 4.51
CA SER A 736 -31.41 0.00 4.71
C SER A 736 -31.58 -0.75 6.03
N CYS A 737 -32.77 -0.73 6.65
CA CYS A 737 -33.03 -1.44 7.91
C CYS A 737 -32.84 -2.97 7.84
N ALA A 738 -32.97 -3.60 6.66
CA ALA A 738 -32.66 -5.02 6.48
C ALA A 738 -31.16 -5.29 6.20
N LYS A 739 -30.36 -4.24 5.99
CA LYS A 739 -28.92 -4.35 5.68
C LYS A 739 -28.06 -4.17 6.93
N ILE A 740 -28.45 -4.87 7.99
CA ILE A 740 -27.77 -4.92 9.28
C ILE A 740 -27.11 -6.29 9.46
N ILE A 741 -26.23 -6.44 10.45
CA ILE A 741 -25.55 -7.72 10.68
C ILE A 741 -25.55 -8.12 12.14
N GLN A 742 -25.94 -9.38 12.40
CA GLN A 742 -25.73 -10.00 13.70
C GLN A 742 -24.38 -10.71 13.69
N VAL A 743 -23.53 -10.36 14.65
CA VAL A 743 -22.20 -10.95 14.83
C VAL A 743 -22.06 -11.56 16.21
N LYS A 744 -21.15 -12.52 16.33
CA LYS A 744 -20.75 -13.13 17.59
C LYS A 744 -19.26 -12.85 17.82
N GLY A 745 -18.92 -12.31 18.98
CA GLY A 745 -17.55 -12.06 19.38
C GLY A 745 -17.42 -12.15 20.90
N ASN A 746 -16.35 -12.76 21.40
CA ASN A 746 -16.13 -12.98 22.84
C ASN A 746 -17.35 -13.59 23.56
N GLN A 747 -17.97 -14.61 22.95
CA GLN A 747 -19.19 -15.29 23.43
C GLN A 747 -20.45 -14.42 23.53
N LYS A 748 -20.41 -13.15 23.09
CA LYS A 748 -21.57 -12.25 23.04
C LYS A 748 -22.07 -12.08 21.63
N THR A 749 -23.36 -11.82 21.51
CA THR A 749 -24.05 -11.52 20.26
C THR A 749 -24.36 -10.04 20.16
N HIS A 750 -23.98 -9.43 19.05
CA HIS A 750 -24.18 -8.01 18.79
C HIS A 750 -24.95 -7.84 17.49
N LEU A 751 -25.78 -6.80 17.41
CA LEU A 751 -26.42 -6.38 16.16
C LEU A 751 -25.85 -5.02 15.76
N LEU A 752 -25.15 -4.97 14.63
CA LEU A 752 -24.46 -3.78 14.15
C LEU A 752 -25.28 -3.10 13.06
N MET A 753 -25.33 -1.76 13.10
CA MET A 753 -26.02 -0.92 12.12
C MET A 753 -25.43 0.50 12.06
N SER A 754 -25.83 1.31 11.07
CA SER A 754 -25.47 2.73 11.07
C SER A 754 -26.41 3.56 11.95
N ASP A 755 -25.99 4.76 12.35
CA ASP A 755 -26.85 5.71 13.09
C ASP A 755 -28.14 6.02 12.32
N LYS A 756 -28.06 6.16 10.99
CA LYS A 756 -29.21 6.35 10.12
C LYS A 756 -30.22 5.20 10.24
N VAL A 757 -29.74 3.96 10.23
CA VAL A 757 -30.58 2.76 10.38
C VAL A 757 -31.17 2.68 11.79
N MET A 758 -30.37 2.92 12.82
CA MET A 758 -30.82 2.95 14.22
C MET A 758 -31.98 3.93 14.41
N ASN A 759 -31.85 5.14 13.86
CA ASN A 759 -32.86 6.20 13.93
C ASN A 759 -34.11 5.94 13.07
N SER A 760 -34.05 4.99 12.13
CA SER A 760 -35.18 4.62 11.27
C SER A 760 -36.11 3.57 11.92
N PHE A 761 -35.63 2.84 12.93
CA PHE A 761 -36.46 1.88 13.65
C PHE A 761 -37.38 2.56 14.66
N THR A 762 -38.58 2.02 14.85
CA THR A 762 -39.49 2.44 15.92
C THR A 762 -38.99 1.95 17.28
N SER A 763 -39.41 2.61 18.37
CA SER A 763 -39.06 2.20 19.73
C SER A 763 -39.47 0.75 20.06
N ASN A 764 -40.59 0.28 19.48
CA ASN A 764 -41.05 -1.10 19.65
C ASN A 764 -40.11 -2.09 18.93
N GLN A 765 -39.79 -1.84 17.65
CA GLN A 765 -38.83 -2.66 16.90
C GLN A 765 -37.47 -2.70 17.60
N LEU A 766 -36.95 -1.57 18.08
CA LEU A 766 -35.68 -1.53 18.83
C LEU A 766 -35.75 -2.34 20.13
N THR A 767 -36.88 -2.32 20.83
CA THR A 767 -37.10 -3.12 22.05
C THR A 767 -37.10 -4.62 21.72
N GLU A 768 -37.77 -5.02 20.64
CA GLU A 768 -37.74 -6.40 20.16
C GLU A 768 -36.34 -6.84 19.75
N LEU A 769 -35.61 -6.04 18.95
CA LEU A 769 -34.24 -6.34 18.54
C LEU A 769 -33.30 -6.50 19.74
N LYS A 770 -33.38 -5.61 20.74
CA LYS A 770 -32.61 -5.71 22.00
C LYS A 770 -32.91 -6.98 22.79
N SER A 771 -34.07 -7.60 22.61
CA SER A 771 -34.40 -8.85 23.31
C SER A 771 -33.71 -10.09 22.71
N TYR A 772 -33.17 -9.98 21.48
CA TYR A 772 -32.57 -11.09 20.75
C TYR A 772 -31.03 -11.09 20.73
N VAL A 773 -30.40 -10.00 21.12
CA VAL A 773 -28.93 -9.85 21.16
C VAL A 773 -28.50 -9.20 22.47
N ASP A 774 -27.24 -9.39 22.86
CA ASP A 774 -26.70 -8.82 24.10
C ASP A 774 -26.61 -7.29 24.02
N GLN A 775 -26.28 -6.75 22.85
CA GLN A 775 -26.15 -5.32 22.64
C GLN A 775 -26.40 -4.90 21.18
N LEU A 776 -27.04 -3.75 21.00
CA LEU A 776 -27.08 -3.05 19.72
C LEU A 776 -25.86 -2.13 19.64
N LEU A 777 -25.09 -2.25 18.56
CA LEU A 777 -23.92 -1.43 18.29
C LEU A 777 -24.17 -0.61 17.03
N HIS A 778 -23.76 0.65 17.03
CA HIS A 778 -23.95 1.53 15.88
C HIS A 778 -22.85 2.57 15.76
N ALA A 779 -22.67 3.10 14.55
CA ALA A 779 -21.70 4.15 14.25
C ALA A 779 -22.23 5.13 13.17
N ASP A 780 -21.80 6.39 13.30
CA ASP A 780 -21.98 7.41 12.26
C ASP A 780 -21.04 7.15 11.07
N MET A 781 -21.64 6.88 9.91
CA MET A 781 -20.96 6.67 8.63
C MET A 781 -21.50 7.63 7.55
N SER A 782 -21.98 8.79 7.96
CA SER A 782 -22.70 9.74 7.08
C SER A 782 -21.90 10.18 5.86
N ASN A 783 -20.58 10.38 5.95
CA ASN A 783 -19.78 10.80 4.79
C ASN A 783 -19.71 9.68 3.74
N LEU A 784 -19.56 8.44 4.20
CA LEU A 784 -19.48 7.26 3.35
C LEU A 784 -20.84 6.94 2.71
N GLU A 785 -21.93 7.00 3.49
CA GLU A 785 -23.30 6.84 2.99
C GLU A 785 -23.64 7.91 1.93
N ASN A 786 -23.35 9.19 2.20
CA ASN A 786 -23.65 10.30 1.29
C ASN A 786 -22.86 10.27 -0.03
N MET A 787 -21.72 9.57 -0.09
CA MET A 787 -20.88 9.50 -1.29
C MET A 787 -21.29 8.40 -2.28
N GLY A 788 -22.29 7.58 -1.94
CA GLY A 788 -22.87 6.58 -2.85
C GLY A 788 -23.17 5.23 -2.19
N ALA A 789 -22.66 4.98 -0.98
CA ALA A 789 -22.96 3.76 -0.24
C ALA A 789 -24.36 3.75 0.39
N HIS A 790 -25.12 4.85 0.31
CA HIS A 790 -26.46 4.99 0.91
C HIS A 790 -27.39 3.80 0.60
N ASN A 791 -27.37 3.29 -0.64
CA ASN A 791 -28.22 2.17 -1.05
C ASN A 791 -27.59 0.80 -0.77
N ASP A 792 -26.27 0.75 -0.65
CA ASP A 792 -25.52 -0.48 -0.45
C ASP A 792 -25.55 -0.90 1.03
N GLY A 793 -25.54 0.06 1.96
CA GLY A 793 -25.59 -0.20 3.40
C GLY A 793 -24.31 -0.81 3.95
N MET A 794 -24.16 -0.78 5.28
CA MET A 794 -22.94 -1.22 5.97
C MET A 794 -22.57 -2.68 5.69
N ILE A 795 -23.56 -3.59 5.65
CA ILE A 795 -23.31 -5.03 5.44
C ILE A 795 -22.62 -5.33 4.12
N SER A 796 -22.87 -4.54 3.07
CA SER A 796 -22.23 -4.75 1.77
C SER A 796 -20.71 -4.58 1.82
N MET A 797 -20.18 -3.90 2.86
CA MET A 797 -18.74 -3.68 3.06
C MET A 797 -18.06 -4.80 3.83
N LEU A 798 -18.83 -5.79 4.31
CA LEU A 798 -18.36 -6.82 5.23
C LEU A 798 -18.46 -8.20 4.56
N GLY A 799 -17.31 -8.77 4.20
CA GLY A 799 -17.23 -10.14 3.70
C GLY A 799 -17.12 -11.14 4.85
N ARG A 800 -18.21 -11.81 5.23
CA ARG A 800 -18.18 -12.78 6.35
C ARG A 800 -17.35 -14.01 5.97
N LEU A 801 -16.42 -14.39 6.85
CA LEU A 801 -15.59 -15.59 6.77
C LEU A 801 -16.05 -16.55 7.87
N VAL A 802 -17.04 -17.38 7.55
CA VAL A 802 -17.67 -18.39 8.45
C VAL A 802 -16.66 -19.43 8.91
#